data_AF-A0A2H5XW94-F1
#
_entry.id   AF-A0A2H5XW94-F1
#
_cell.length_a   1.000
_cell.length_b   1.000
_cell.length_c   1.000
_cell.angle_alpha   90.00
_cell.angle_beta   90.00
_cell.angle_gamma   90.00
#
_symmetry.space_group_name_H-M   'P 1'
#
loop_
_entity.id
_entity.type
_entity.pdbx_description
1 polymer ?
#
loop_
_entity_poly.entity_id
_entity_poly.type
_entity_poly.pdbx_seq_one_letter_code
_entity_poly.pdbx_strand_id
1 'polypeptide(L)'
;MKRHMWSLFLLVVSAASIGFYGCSKNGSGTAFAGDDAAKSVYVPPGKHDEFYLFTSGGFNGQVGVYGLPSGRLFRVIPVFSVDAEKGYGFSEETKPLLMTSYGFIPWDDAHHPEFSMTDGKPDGRWLFINANNTPRIARIDLRTFRTAEIIEIPNSGGNHSSPFCTENTEYVVAGTRFSVPPAGQDVPIASYKEHFRGMISFVRVNPTTGAMSLAFQIQAPPFDWDLSHSGKGPSREWSFFSCYNSEEANTLLEVNASQKDKDFILAVNWKKAEEYASQGKGKRVKATYYVNRYDEGTHTATSNVMNDVLVLDPKDCPGMMYLMPCPKSPHGVDVDPSGEYIVGGGKLSTVIPVFSFSKMQKAIADRAFDGDVEGIPVIKYEACIAGEVQKPGLGPLHTEFDGKGYAYTSMFVSSEIVKWKLGTWEVVDRVPTYYSIGHLCIPGGDSKQPWGKYVIALNKITKDRYLPTGPELTQSAQLYSIEGDKMKLLLDFPTVGEPHYAQACPAELLEKNSVRIFKLEQNKHPYAVKAEKDARVERKGNEVHVYMTTIRSHFAPDNIEGIKVGDVVYFHVTNLEQDWDIPHGFAVQGALNGELLIMPGETQTLKWIPQRPGVYPFYCTDFCSALHQEMQGYVRVSSPGASVPLSFGTGK
;
A
#
# COMPACT_ATOMS: atom_id res chain seq x y z
N MET A 1 77.03 47.02 -19.10
CA MET A 1 76.19 47.97 -19.87
C MET A 1 74.75 47.45 -19.87
N LYS A 2 73.77 48.23 -19.38
CA LYS A 2 72.29 48.07 -19.56
C LYS A 2 71.65 46.72 -19.12
N ARG A 3 70.37 46.60 -18.74
CA ARG A 3 69.38 47.45 -18.03
C ARG A 3 68.10 46.60 -17.85
N HIS A 4 67.30 46.81 -16.79
CA HIS A 4 65.92 46.26 -16.60
C HIS A 4 65.84 44.71 -16.39
N MET A 5 64.84 44.10 -15.74
CA MET A 5 63.72 44.46 -14.84
C MET A 5 63.29 43.15 -14.12
N TRP A 6 62.64 43.11 -12.96
CA TRP A 6 62.09 44.11 -12.04
C TRP A 6 62.59 43.85 -10.60
N SER A 7 62.25 44.71 -9.65
CA SER A 7 62.29 44.43 -8.20
C SER A 7 61.18 45.23 -7.50
N LEU A 8 60.25 44.57 -6.79
CA LEU A 8 59.43 45.20 -5.74
C LEU A 8 58.75 44.15 -4.85
N PHE A 9 58.54 44.50 -3.58
CA PHE A 9 57.80 43.75 -2.55
C PHE A 9 58.35 42.39 -2.10
N LEU A 10 59.50 42.47 -1.42
CA LEU A 10 59.87 41.56 -0.34
C LEU A 10 60.09 42.39 0.93
N LEU A 11 59.00 42.87 1.55
CA LEU A 11 58.99 43.54 2.86
C LEU A 11 57.54 43.69 3.38
N VAL A 12 57.19 42.85 4.35
CA VAL A 12 56.37 43.08 5.56
C VAL A 12 56.08 41.67 6.12
N VAL A 13 56.92 41.27 7.06
CA VAL A 13 56.70 40.13 7.96
C VAL A 13 56.67 40.72 9.37
N SER A 14 55.90 40.12 10.28
CA SER A 14 55.80 40.47 11.71
C SER A 14 54.96 41.71 12.06
N ALA A 15 53.64 41.56 12.14
CA ALA A 15 52.77 42.09 13.22
C ALA A 15 51.28 41.83 12.91
N ALA A 16 50.69 40.81 13.51
CA ALA A 16 49.24 40.62 13.50
C ALA A 16 48.80 39.94 14.81
N SER A 17 48.55 40.76 15.83
CA SER A 17 47.93 40.35 17.09
C SER A 17 46.98 41.47 17.52
N ILE A 18 45.84 41.07 18.10
CA ILE A 18 44.75 41.93 18.61
C ILE A 18 43.79 42.46 17.54
N GLY A 19 42.52 42.05 17.67
CA GLY A 19 41.41 43.02 17.62
C GLY A 19 40.45 42.97 16.42
N PHE A 20 39.64 41.91 16.28
CA PHE A 20 38.31 42.07 15.68
C PHE A 20 37.22 41.43 16.54
N TYR A 21 36.42 42.31 17.13
CA TYR A 21 35.23 42.00 17.92
C TYR A 21 34.01 41.98 16.98
N GLY A 22 33.17 40.95 17.09
CA GLY A 22 31.78 40.99 16.60
C GLY A 22 31.52 40.88 15.09
N CYS A 23 31.11 39.70 14.65
CA CYS A 23 29.92 39.58 13.80
C CYS A 23 29.37 38.14 13.86
N SER A 24 28.26 37.95 14.57
CA SER A 24 27.58 36.66 14.69
C SER A 24 26.95 36.25 13.37
N LYS A 25 27.46 35.18 12.73
CA LYS A 25 26.71 34.43 11.73
C LYS A 25 26.24 33.12 12.32
N ASN A 26 24.94 33.04 12.58
CA ASN A 26 24.23 31.77 12.75
C ASN A 26 24.33 30.99 11.44
N GLY A 27 25.36 30.18 11.29
CA GLY A 27 25.40 29.11 10.30
C GLY A 27 24.59 27.94 10.82
N SER A 28 23.44 27.67 10.21
CA SER A 28 22.71 26.42 10.40
C SER A 28 23.59 25.25 9.95
N GLY A 29 24.26 24.60 10.91
CA GLY A 29 25.06 23.42 10.62
C GLY A 29 24.17 22.31 10.09
N THR A 30 24.31 21.99 8.81
CA THR A 30 23.71 20.79 8.23
C THR A 30 24.27 19.58 8.95
N ALA A 31 23.41 18.85 9.65
CA ALA A 31 23.74 17.58 10.28
C ALA A 31 23.95 16.49 9.21
N PHE A 32 25.07 16.59 8.49
CA PHE A 32 25.51 15.52 7.61
C PHE A 32 25.76 14.27 8.45
N ALA A 33 25.24 13.15 7.95
CA ALA A 33 25.44 11.84 8.53
C ALA A 33 26.93 11.47 8.40
N GLY A 34 27.70 11.60 9.49
CA GLY A 34 29.15 11.31 9.49
C GLY A 34 29.45 9.83 9.29
N ASP A 35 30.74 9.45 9.27
CA ASP A 35 31.25 8.08 9.07
C ASP A 35 30.52 6.98 9.86
N ASP A 36 29.93 7.34 11.00
CA ASP A 36 29.15 6.49 11.89
C ASP A 36 27.79 6.07 11.30
N ALA A 37 27.14 6.95 10.53
CA ALA A 37 25.85 6.66 9.92
C ALA A 37 25.98 5.66 8.76
N ALA A 38 26.96 5.86 7.87
CA ALA A 38 27.25 4.92 6.78
C ALA A 38 27.55 3.50 7.30
N LYS A 39 28.27 3.39 8.44
CA LYS A 39 28.52 2.11 9.11
C LYS A 39 27.26 1.51 9.74
N SER A 40 26.37 2.35 10.26
CA SER A 40 25.11 1.94 10.90
C SER A 40 24.08 1.34 9.93
N VAL A 41 24.21 1.62 8.63
CA VAL A 41 23.30 1.12 7.57
C VAL A 41 23.96 0.14 6.60
N TYR A 42 25.26 -0.10 6.75
CA TYR A 42 26.00 -1.03 5.91
C TYR A 42 25.68 -2.50 6.28
N VAL A 43 24.98 -3.19 5.39
CA VAL A 43 24.73 -4.63 5.46
C VAL A 43 25.70 -5.34 4.50
N PRO A 44 26.70 -6.12 4.99
CA PRO A 44 27.68 -6.78 4.14
C PRO A 44 27.06 -7.80 3.17
N PRO A 45 27.73 -8.13 2.04
CA PRO A 45 27.34 -9.26 1.19
C PRO A 45 27.20 -10.57 2.00
N GLY A 46 26.12 -11.30 1.77
CA GLY A 46 25.79 -12.51 2.55
C GLY A 46 25.26 -12.24 3.97
N LYS A 47 24.89 -11.00 4.29
CA LYS A 47 24.11 -10.63 5.48
C LYS A 47 22.77 -10.02 5.08
N HIS A 48 21.77 -10.22 5.93
CA HIS A 48 20.39 -9.79 5.71
C HIS A 48 20.08 -8.53 6.53
N ASP A 49 19.08 -7.79 6.07
CA ASP A 49 18.46 -6.70 6.80
C ASP A 49 17.68 -7.22 8.02
N GLU A 50 17.48 -6.35 9.01
CA GLU A 50 16.82 -6.67 10.29
C GLU A 50 15.29 -6.55 10.19
N PHE A 51 14.79 -5.67 9.32
CA PHE A 51 13.36 -5.47 9.08
C PHE A 51 13.03 -5.49 7.59
N TYR A 52 11.82 -5.95 7.27
CA TYR A 52 11.15 -5.61 6.02
C TYR A 52 10.39 -4.28 6.20
N LEU A 53 10.44 -3.43 5.19
CA LEU A 53 9.61 -2.22 5.03
C LEU A 53 8.75 -2.39 3.79
N PHE A 54 7.44 -2.42 3.97
CA PHE A 54 6.44 -2.44 2.91
C PHE A 54 5.92 -1.03 2.70
N THR A 55 6.22 -0.43 1.55
CA THR A 55 5.72 0.90 1.18
C THR A 55 4.55 0.77 0.22
N SER A 56 3.58 1.68 0.32
CA SER A 56 2.69 1.94 -0.81
C SER A 56 3.53 2.36 -2.04
N GLY A 57 3.02 2.09 -3.24
CA GLY A 57 3.59 2.60 -4.50
C GLY A 57 2.88 3.82 -5.06
N GLY A 58 1.88 4.35 -4.34
CA GLY A 58 1.04 5.47 -4.80
C GLY A 58 0.41 5.19 -6.16
N PHE A 59 0.48 6.19 -7.03
CA PHE A 59 -0.02 6.18 -8.41
C PHE A 59 0.50 5.06 -9.33
N ASN A 60 1.47 4.24 -8.90
CA ASN A 60 1.85 3.03 -9.64
C ASN A 60 0.97 1.81 -9.33
N GLY A 61 0.16 1.83 -8.26
CA GLY A 61 -0.79 0.77 -7.88
C GLY A 61 -0.17 -0.50 -7.29
N GLN A 62 1.11 -0.48 -6.90
CA GLN A 62 1.89 -1.62 -6.41
C GLN A 62 2.26 -1.47 -4.92
N VAL A 63 2.98 -2.45 -4.36
CA VAL A 63 3.65 -2.35 -3.04
C VAL A 63 5.15 -2.58 -3.19
N GLY A 64 5.97 -1.67 -2.68
CA GLY A 64 7.43 -1.81 -2.63
C GLY A 64 7.89 -2.55 -1.36
N VAL A 65 8.87 -3.42 -1.47
CA VAL A 65 9.45 -4.18 -0.34
C VAL A 65 10.93 -3.86 -0.23
N TYR A 66 11.35 -3.27 0.89
CA TYR A 66 12.72 -2.85 1.16
C TYR A 66 13.28 -3.53 2.42
N GLY A 67 14.60 -3.63 2.51
CA GLY A 67 15.31 -3.99 3.74
C GLY A 67 15.74 -2.77 4.56
N LEU A 68 15.60 -2.84 5.88
CA LEU A 68 16.22 -1.89 6.82
C LEU A 68 17.27 -2.58 7.69
N PRO A 69 18.44 -1.97 7.92
CA PRO A 69 18.72 -0.55 7.70
C PRO A 69 19.24 -0.16 6.32
N SER A 70 19.45 -1.08 5.38
CA SER A 70 20.18 -0.80 4.12
C SER A 70 19.44 0.06 3.10
N GLY A 71 18.11 0.18 3.18
CA GLY A 71 17.28 0.91 2.21
C GLY A 71 17.20 0.23 0.83
N ARG A 72 17.65 -1.02 0.70
CA ARG A 72 17.65 -1.75 -0.57
C ARG A 72 16.25 -2.22 -0.94
N LEU A 73 15.79 -1.88 -2.13
CA LEU A 73 14.58 -2.48 -2.73
C LEU A 73 14.85 -3.96 -3.05
N PHE A 74 14.02 -4.85 -2.52
CA PHE A 74 14.07 -6.29 -2.79
C PHE A 74 13.08 -6.72 -3.88
N ARG A 75 11.87 -6.14 -3.88
CA ARG A 75 10.76 -6.55 -4.74
C ARG A 75 9.72 -5.46 -4.86
N VAL A 76 9.05 -5.40 -6.00
CA VAL A 76 7.76 -4.73 -6.16
C VAL A 76 6.70 -5.82 -6.31
N ILE A 77 5.70 -5.83 -5.43
CA ILE A 77 4.57 -6.78 -5.47
C ILE A 77 3.48 -6.16 -6.36
N PRO A 78 3.02 -6.86 -7.41
CA PRO A 78 1.94 -6.36 -8.23
C PRO A 78 0.58 -6.54 -7.56
N VAL A 79 -0.25 -5.49 -7.61
CA VAL A 79 -1.54 -5.42 -6.89
C VAL A 79 -2.66 -4.91 -7.79
N PHE A 80 -2.74 -3.60 -8.03
CA PHE A 80 -3.83 -2.98 -8.78
C PHE A 80 -3.46 -2.61 -10.21
N SER A 81 -2.17 -2.70 -10.56
CA SER A 81 -1.66 -2.41 -11.89
C SER A 81 -1.18 -3.66 -12.60
N VAL A 82 -1.23 -3.63 -13.93
CA VAL A 82 -0.58 -4.67 -14.76
C VAL A 82 0.94 -4.56 -14.62
N ASP A 83 1.62 -5.69 -14.53
CA ASP A 83 3.08 -5.78 -14.41
C ASP A 83 3.61 -6.78 -15.44
N ALA A 84 4.16 -6.23 -16.52
CA ALA A 84 4.62 -7.02 -17.67
C ALA A 84 5.81 -7.92 -17.31
N GLU A 85 6.72 -7.46 -16.44
CA GLU A 85 7.90 -8.19 -15.95
C GLU A 85 7.53 -9.51 -15.27
N LYS A 86 6.31 -9.58 -14.70
CA LYS A 86 5.81 -10.73 -13.93
C LYS A 86 4.61 -11.40 -14.59
N GLY A 87 4.20 -10.94 -15.78
CA GLY A 87 2.97 -11.36 -16.45
C GLY A 87 1.66 -11.03 -15.70
N TYR A 88 1.70 -10.23 -14.63
CA TYR A 88 0.53 -9.98 -13.78
C TYR A 88 -0.48 -9.06 -14.49
N GLY A 89 -1.73 -9.51 -14.56
CA GLY A 89 -2.78 -8.89 -15.36
C GLY A 89 -2.67 -9.18 -16.87
N PHE A 90 -1.64 -9.92 -17.29
CA PHE A 90 -1.41 -10.35 -18.68
C PHE A 90 -1.63 -11.87 -18.87
N SER A 91 -1.29 -12.69 -17.87
CA SER A 91 -1.66 -14.11 -17.84
C SER A 91 -3.17 -14.28 -17.65
N GLU A 92 -3.75 -15.35 -18.20
CA GLU A 92 -5.19 -15.63 -18.03
C GLU A 92 -5.53 -15.90 -16.55
N GLU A 93 -4.56 -16.37 -15.78
CA GLU A 93 -4.64 -16.69 -14.36
C GLU A 93 -4.73 -15.45 -13.46
N THR A 94 -4.13 -14.33 -13.86
CA THR A 94 -4.06 -13.12 -13.02
C THR A 94 -5.00 -12.00 -13.46
N LYS A 95 -5.43 -11.97 -14.74
CA LYS A 95 -6.46 -11.05 -15.27
C LYS A 95 -7.70 -10.89 -14.37
N PRO A 96 -8.28 -11.96 -13.77
CA PRO A 96 -9.46 -11.82 -12.91
C PRO A 96 -9.25 -10.94 -11.67
N LEU A 97 -8.01 -10.77 -11.16
CA LEU A 97 -7.74 -9.91 -10.01
C LEU A 97 -8.06 -8.43 -10.29
N LEU A 98 -7.92 -8.00 -11.55
CA LEU A 98 -8.12 -6.61 -11.99
C LEU A 98 -9.54 -6.31 -12.52
N MET A 99 -10.47 -7.26 -12.38
CA MET A 99 -11.88 -7.07 -12.75
C MET A 99 -12.66 -6.33 -11.67
N THR A 100 -13.51 -5.39 -12.08
CA THR A 100 -14.37 -4.55 -11.22
C THR A 100 -15.75 -4.41 -11.84
N SER A 101 -16.68 -3.76 -11.14
CA SER A 101 -18.00 -3.39 -11.68
C SER A 101 -17.92 -2.52 -12.96
N TYR A 102 -16.79 -1.83 -13.19
CA TYR A 102 -16.50 -1.03 -14.38
C TYR A 102 -15.76 -1.81 -15.50
N GLY A 103 -15.44 -3.10 -15.28
CA GLY A 103 -14.66 -3.93 -16.19
C GLY A 103 -13.22 -4.14 -15.73
N PHE A 104 -12.31 -4.43 -16.67
CA PHE A 104 -10.88 -4.62 -16.40
C PHE A 104 -10.19 -3.27 -16.23
N ILE A 105 -9.62 -3.00 -15.05
CA ILE A 105 -8.89 -1.76 -14.76
C ILE A 105 -7.41 -2.08 -14.56
N PRO A 106 -6.52 -1.64 -15.48
CA PRO A 106 -5.11 -2.03 -15.50
C PRO A 106 -4.20 -1.23 -14.55
N TRP A 107 -4.76 -0.38 -13.68
CA TRP A 107 -4.03 0.48 -12.76
C TRP A 107 -4.87 0.89 -11.53
N ASP A 108 -4.23 1.43 -10.50
CA ASP A 108 -4.86 2.29 -9.47
C ASP A 108 -3.79 3.05 -8.68
N ASP A 109 -4.20 3.69 -7.58
CA ASP A 109 -3.40 4.54 -6.71
C ASP A 109 -3.40 3.99 -5.26
N ALA A 110 -2.30 3.33 -4.87
CA ALA A 110 -2.18 2.53 -3.66
C ALA A 110 -1.66 3.36 -2.46
N HIS A 111 -2.37 3.40 -1.33
CA HIS A 111 -2.05 4.36 -0.25
C HIS A 111 -1.50 3.77 1.05
N HIS A 112 -2.26 2.95 1.76
CA HIS A 112 -1.95 2.51 3.13
C HIS A 112 -1.71 0.99 3.16
N PRO A 113 -0.46 0.53 3.30
CA PRO A 113 -0.20 -0.86 3.63
C PRO A 113 -0.52 -1.07 5.12
N GLU A 114 -1.12 -2.21 5.46
CA GLU A 114 -1.57 -2.54 6.82
C GLU A 114 -1.33 -4.02 7.14
N PHE A 115 -0.73 -4.35 8.28
CA PHE A 115 -0.47 -5.75 8.64
C PHE A 115 -1.70 -6.44 9.24
N SER A 116 -1.84 -7.75 9.01
CA SER A 116 -2.71 -8.58 9.85
C SER A 116 -2.17 -8.67 11.28
N MET A 117 -3.09 -8.61 12.24
CA MET A 117 -2.77 -8.57 13.67
C MET A 117 -3.47 -9.69 14.45
N THR A 118 -2.82 -10.09 15.55
CA THR A 118 -3.38 -10.95 16.59
C THR A 118 -3.02 -10.34 17.95
N ASP A 119 -3.99 -10.11 18.84
CA ASP A 119 -3.80 -9.34 20.09
C ASP A 119 -3.16 -7.95 19.83
N GLY A 120 -3.52 -7.33 18.70
CA GLY A 120 -3.04 -6.05 18.18
C GLY A 120 -1.55 -6.01 17.86
N LYS A 121 -0.94 -7.17 17.57
CA LYS A 121 0.47 -7.31 17.19
C LYS A 121 0.56 -7.87 15.78
N PRO A 122 1.42 -7.34 14.89
CA PRO A 122 1.62 -7.88 13.55
C PRO A 122 1.99 -9.37 13.62
N ASP A 123 1.22 -10.21 12.93
CA ASP A 123 1.37 -11.68 12.98
C ASP A 123 2.03 -12.30 11.74
N GLY A 124 2.32 -11.48 10.74
CA GLY A 124 3.08 -11.87 9.55
C GLY A 124 2.33 -12.78 8.57
N ARG A 125 1.00 -12.91 8.70
CA ARG A 125 0.20 -13.70 7.74
C ARG A 125 -0.06 -12.93 6.45
N TRP A 126 -0.56 -11.70 6.57
CA TRP A 126 -1.03 -10.90 5.45
C TRP A 126 -0.62 -9.42 5.56
N LEU A 127 -0.56 -8.78 4.41
CA LEU A 127 -0.55 -7.32 4.27
C LEU A 127 -1.79 -6.93 3.47
N PHE A 128 -2.55 -5.96 3.95
CA PHE A 128 -3.63 -5.32 3.22
C PHE A 128 -3.15 -4.02 2.59
N ILE A 129 -3.73 -3.64 1.47
CA ILE A 129 -3.46 -2.36 0.78
C ILE A 129 -4.73 -1.91 0.06
N ASN A 130 -5.02 -0.61 0.06
CA ASN A 130 -6.18 -0.03 -0.62
C ASN A 130 -5.82 0.56 -1.98
N ALA A 131 -6.82 0.66 -2.86
CA ALA A 131 -6.77 1.39 -4.12
C ALA A 131 -7.78 2.55 -4.06
N ASN A 132 -7.30 3.78 -4.25
CA ASN A 132 -8.06 5.01 -3.99
C ASN A 132 -8.99 5.40 -5.15
N ASN A 133 -8.56 5.24 -6.41
CA ASN A 133 -9.30 5.71 -7.60
C ASN A 133 -10.54 4.85 -7.87
N THR A 134 -10.38 3.53 -7.99
CA THR A 134 -11.51 2.58 -7.95
C THR A 134 -11.48 1.86 -6.61
N PRO A 135 -12.34 2.26 -5.65
CA PRO A 135 -12.36 1.74 -4.28
C PRO A 135 -12.20 0.23 -4.18
N ARG A 136 -11.00 -0.20 -3.80
CA ARG A 136 -10.63 -1.61 -3.64
C ARG A 136 -9.77 -1.79 -2.39
N ILE A 137 -9.77 -3.01 -1.86
CA ILE A 137 -8.80 -3.50 -0.87
C ILE A 137 -8.23 -4.82 -1.40
N ALA A 138 -6.91 -4.94 -1.41
CA ALA A 138 -6.21 -6.18 -1.70
C ALA A 138 -5.64 -6.80 -0.41
N ARG A 139 -5.51 -8.13 -0.42
CA ARG A 139 -4.77 -8.92 0.58
C ARG A 139 -3.61 -9.61 -0.11
N ILE A 140 -2.41 -9.36 0.38
CA ILE A 140 -1.16 -10.01 -0.02
C ILE A 140 -0.86 -11.13 0.98
N ASP A 141 -0.49 -12.32 0.51
CA ASP A 141 0.02 -13.39 1.36
C ASP A 141 1.53 -13.18 1.57
N LEU A 142 1.94 -12.94 2.82
CA LEU A 142 3.34 -12.63 3.17
C LEU A 142 4.27 -13.85 3.11
N ARG A 143 3.72 -15.05 2.86
CA ARG A 143 4.53 -16.25 2.60
C ARG A 143 4.99 -16.32 1.14
N THR A 144 4.17 -15.87 0.19
CA THR A 144 4.48 -15.91 -1.25
C THR A 144 4.81 -14.54 -1.84
N PHE A 145 4.59 -13.45 -1.08
CA PHE A 145 4.71 -12.06 -1.54
C PHE A 145 3.91 -11.82 -2.84
N ARG A 146 2.68 -12.36 -2.87
CA ARG A 146 1.72 -12.28 -3.99
C ARG A 146 0.38 -11.76 -3.51
N THR A 147 -0.30 -10.99 -4.37
CA THR A 147 -1.69 -10.58 -4.17
C THR A 147 -2.60 -11.80 -4.28
N ALA A 148 -3.24 -12.16 -3.18
CA ALA A 148 -4.07 -13.37 -3.06
C ALA A 148 -5.56 -13.08 -3.25
N GLU A 149 -6.01 -11.85 -3.00
CA GLU A 149 -7.42 -11.48 -3.08
C GLU A 149 -7.58 -9.96 -3.25
N ILE A 150 -8.58 -9.53 -4.02
CA ILE A 150 -8.98 -8.13 -4.17
C ILE A 150 -10.50 -8.03 -4.05
N ILE A 151 -10.99 -7.16 -3.17
CA ILE A 151 -12.42 -6.83 -3.01
C ILE A 151 -12.67 -5.37 -3.40
N GLU A 152 -13.69 -5.15 -4.22
CA GLU A 152 -14.22 -3.82 -4.56
C GLU A 152 -15.18 -3.32 -3.48
N ILE A 153 -15.11 -2.03 -3.16
CA ILE A 153 -15.87 -1.37 -2.10
C ILE A 153 -16.96 -0.48 -2.75
N PRO A 154 -18.21 -0.97 -2.89
CA PRO A 154 -19.28 -0.22 -3.54
C PRO A 154 -19.75 0.97 -2.70
N ASN A 155 -20.61 1.83 -3.29
CA ASN A 155 -21.19 3.01 -2.63
C ASN A 155 -20.15 3.99 -2.06
N SER A 156 -18.92 3.96 -2.58
CA SER A 156 -17.79 4.76 -2.12
C SER A 156 -17.08 5.39 -3.30
N GLY A 157 -16.35 6.47 -3.05
CA GLY A 157 -15.41 7.11 -3.96
C GLY A 157 -14.20 7.60 -3.15
N GLY A 158 -13.00 7.51 -3.71
CA GLY A 158 -11.77 7.84 -2.97
C GLY A 158 -11.58 6.96 -1.75
N ASN A 159 -11.21 5.69 -1.92
CA ASN A 159 -11.01 4.81 -0.77
C ASN A 159 -9.70 5.15 -0.06
N HIS A 160 -9.70 6.15 0.82
CA HIS A 160 -8.50 6.69 1.44
C HIS A 160 -8.34 6.27 2.90
N SER A 161 -9.40 6.33 3.72
CA SER A 161 -9.41 5.89 5.12
C SER A 161 -9.52 4.35 5.21
N SER A 162 -8.56 3.68 4.57
CA SER A 162 -8.51 2.25 4.31
C SER A 162 -7.09 1.83 3.92
N PRO A 163 -6.69 0.56 4.10
CA PRO A 163 -7.26 -0.44 4.99
C PRO A 163 -6.68 -0.27 6.40
N PHE A 164 -7.50 -0.39 7.44
CA PHE A 164 -7.00 -0.45 8.82
C PHE A 164 -7.63 -1.64 9.54
N CYS A 165 -6.82 -2.44 10.23
CA CYS A 165 -7.26 -3.66 10.90
C CYS A 165 -7.85 -3.37 12.28
N THR A 166 -8.88 -4.14 12.68
CA THR A 166 -9.24 -4.26 14.10
C THR A 166 -8.20 -5.11 14.86
N GLU A 167 -8.23 -5.10 16.19
CA GLU A 167 -7.17 -5.68 17.05
C GLU A 167 -6.77 -7.14 16.71
N ASN A 168 -7.68 -7.98 16.20
CA ASN A 168 -7.37 -9.34 15.78
C ASN A 168 -7.65 -9.60 14.29
N THR A 169 -7.68 -8.53 13.48
CA THR A 169 -8.11 -8.56 12.07
C THR A 169 -9.47 -9.27 11.92
N GLU A 170 -10.42 -9.00 12.82
CA GLU A 170 -11.82 -9.37 12.63
C GLU A 170 -12.41 -8.65 11.40
N TYR A 171 -12.00 -7.39 11.24
CA TYR A 171 -12.34 -6.53 10.13
C TYR A 171 -11.12 -5.77 9.61
N VAL A 172 -11.19 -5.44 8.33
CA VAL A 172 -10.46 -4.35 7.68
C VAL A 172 -11.47 -3.27 7.34
N VAL A 173 -11.20 -2.03 7.74
CA VAL A 173 -12.12 -0.89 7.54
C VAL A 173 -11.79 -0.06 6.31
N ALA A 174 -12.81 0.62 5.77
CA ALA A 174 -12.69 1.50 4.62
C ALA A 174 -13.65 2.70 4.74
N GLY A 175 -13.19 3.91 4.50
CA GLY A 175 -14.05 5.11 4.44
C GLY A 175 -14.05 5.80 3.08
N THR A 176 -15.18 6.44 2.77
CA THR A 176 -15.39 7.24 1.55
C THR A 176 -14.76 8.61 1.68
N ARG A 177 -13.68 8.90 0.97
CA ARG A 177 -13.12 10.27 0.93
C ARG A 177 -13.93 11.20 0.02
N PHE A 178 -14.44 10.69 -1.09
CA PHE A 178 -15.26 11.47 -2.03
C PHE A 178 -16.68 10.91 -1.97
N SER A 179 -17.56 11.60 -1.24
CA SER A 179 -18.95 11.16 -1.07
C SER A 179 -19.66 11.03 -2.42
N VAL A 180 -20.57 10.06 -2.51
CA VAL A 180 -21.32 9.74 -3.73
C VAL A 180 -22.80 9.50 -3.41
N PRO A 181 -23.71 9.63 -4.39
CA PRO A 181 -25.11 9.24 -4.20
C PRO A 181 -25.23 7.73 -3.94
N PRO A 182 -25.81 7.28 -2.81
CA PRO A 182 -25.94 5.85 -2.50
C PRO A 182 -26.69 5.08 -3.59
N ALA A 183 -26.29 3.83 -3.85
CA ALA A 183 -26.85 2.97 -4.89
C ALA A 183 -26.79 3.53 -6.33
N GLY A 184 -25.91 4.50 -6.61
CA GLY A 184 -25.69 5.03 -7.96
C GLY A 184 -26.85 5.89 -8.48
N GLN A 185 -27.53 6.63 -7.60
CA GLN A 185 -28.61 7.54 -7.98
C GLN A 185 -28.11 8.66 -8.90
N ASP A 186 -28.83 8.91 -9.99
CA ASP A 186 -28.62 10.06 -10.88
C ASP A 186 -29.28 11.30 -10.27
N VAL A 187 -28.45 12.20 -9.73
CA VAL A 187 -28.87 13.42 -9.03
C VAL A 187 -27.93 14.59 -9.37
N PRO A 188 -28.42 15.85 -9.41
CA PRO A 188 -27.56 17.00 -9.69
C PRO A 188 -26.49 17.19 -8.60
N ILE A 189 -25.24 17.48 -8.99
CA ILE A 189 -24.12 17.73 -8.06
C ILE A 189 -24.44 18.87 -7.06
N ALA A 190 -25.27 19.84 -7.45
CA ALA A 190 -25.74 20.92 -6.57
C ALA A 190 -26.54 20.43 -5.34
N SER A 191 -27.08 19.20 -5.37
CA SER A 191 -27.81 18.56 -4.27
C SER A 191 -26.90 17.83 -3.26
N TYR A 192 -25.59 18.09 -3.27
CA TYR A 192 -24.57 17.36 -2.50
C TYR A 192 -25.00 17.03 -1.06
N LYS A 193 -25.41 18.04 -0.28
CA LYS A 193 -25.86 17.89 1.12
C LYS A 193 -27.11 17.01 1.26
N GLU A 194 -28.01 17.08 0.31
CA GLU A 194 -29.31 16.39 0.33
C GLU A 194 -29.19 14.92 -0.09
N HIS A 195 -28.30 14.59 -1.03
CA HIS A 195 -28.32 13.28 -1.71
C HIS A 195 -27.00 12.49 -1.70
N PHE A 196 -25.85 13.14 -1.49
CA PHE A 196 -24.56 12.44 -1.41
C PHE A 196 -24.35 11.96 0.02
N ARG A 197 -23.71 10.81 0.23
CA ARG A 197 -23.34 10.32 1.57
C ARG A 197 -21.97 9.64 1.55
N GLY A 198 -21.33 9.61 2.71
CA GLY A 198 -20.16 8.75 2.93
C GLY A 198 -20.59 7.36 3.37
N MET A 199 -19.74 6.36 3.13
CA MET A 199 -19.92 5.00 3.63
C MET A 199 -18.68 4.55 4.41
N ILE A 200 -18.88 4.06 5.64
CA ILE A 200 -17.85 3.38 6.42
C ILE A 200 -18.08 1.88 6.29
N SER A 201 -17.17 1.21 5.60
CA SER A 201 -17.26 -0.19 5.18
C SER A 201 -16.47 -1.09 6.12
N PHE A 202 -17.08 -2.20 6.54
CA PHE A 202 -16.45 -3.22 7.38
C PHE A 202 -16.32 -4.53 6.60
N VAL A 203 -15.11 -4.77 6.09
CA VAL A 203 -14.75 -6.01 5.38
C VAL A 203 -14.30 -7.04 6.40
N ARG A 204 -15.12 -8.06 6.64
CA ARG A 204 -14.77 -9.16 7.55
C ARG A 204 -13.68 -10.00 6.92
N VAL A 205 -12.69 -10.38 7.72
CA VAL A 205 -11.63 -11.31 7.31
C VAL A 205 -11.87 -12.67 7.98
N ASN A 206 -11.77 -13.76 7.22
CA ASN A 206 -11.78 -15.09 7.81
C ASN A 206 -10.49 -15.33 8.61
N PRO A 207 -10.54 -15.65 9.92
CA PRO A 207 -9.36 -15.72 10.77
C PRO A 207 -8.38 -16.84 10.38
N THR A 208 -8.82 -17.86 9.62
CA THR A 208 -7.98 -18.99 9.19
C THR A 208 -7.46 -18.79 7.77
N THR A 209 -8.31 -18.36 6.83
CA THR A 209 -7.96 -18.31 5.40
C THR A 209 -7.61 -16.92 4.88
N GLY A 210 -7.92 -15.86 5.63
CA GLY A 210 -7.78 -14.47 5.19
C GLY A 210 -8.87 -14.02 4.21
N ALA A 211 -9.81 -14.91 3.83
CA ALA A 211 -10.85 -14.61 2.86
C ALA A 211 -11.69 -13.39 3.29
N MET A 212 -11.76 -12.39 2.42
CA MET A 212 -12.45 -11.12 2.66
C MET A 212 -13.92 -11.18 2.24
N SER A 213 -14.81 -10.56 3.03
CA SER A 213 -16.20 -10.31 2.62
C SER A 213 -16.75 -9.02 3.22
N LEU A 214 -17.42 -8.22 2.41
CA LEU A 214 -18.06 -6.98 2.88
C LEU A 214 -19.28 -7.32 3.74
N ALA A 215 -19.15 -7.17 5.06
CA ALA A 215 -20.18 -7.61 6.01
C ALA A 215 -21.31 -6.59 6.12
N PHE A 216 -20.95 -5.32 6.30
CA PHE A 216 -21.87 -4.19 6.30
C PHE A 216 -21.14 -2.88 5.95
N GLN A 217 -21.92 -1.88 5.56
CA GLN A 217 -21.53 -0.49 5.51
C GLN A 217 -22.37 0.29 6.54
N ILE A 218 -21.83 1.39 7.04
CA ILE A 218 -22.54 2.37 7.87
C ILE A 218 -22.63 3.66 7.06
N GLN A 219 -23.83 4.17 6.88
CA GLN A 219 -24.02 5.47 6.22
C GLN A 219 -23.52 6.59 7.13
N ALA A 220 -22.75 7.52 6.58
CA ALA A 220 -22.20 8.67 7.27
C ALA A 220 -22.55 9.98 6.53
N PRO A 221 -22.49 11.15 7.20
CA PRO A 221 -22.60 12.45 6.55
C PRO A 221 -21.62 12.59 5.37
N PRO A 222 -21.91 13.47 4.38
CA PRO A 222 -21.09 13.61 3.17
C PRO A 222 -19.81 14.43 3.38
N PHE A 223 -19.08 14.11 4.45
CA PHE A 223 -17.76 14.63 4.75
C PHE A 223 -16.69 13.86 3.96
N ASP A 224 -15.49 14.41 3.90
CA ASP A 224 -14.35 13.73 3.30
C ASP A 224 -13.62 12.92 4.40
N TRP A 225 -13.86 11.61 4.47
CA TRP A 225 -13.25 10.72 5.47
C TRP A 225 -11.79 10.42 5.10
N ASP A 226 -10.84 11.05 5.81
CA ASP A 226 -9.43 11.13 5.43
C ASP A 226 -8.65 9.87 5.84
N LEU A 227 -8.35 9.66 7.13
CA LEU A 227 -7.67 8.47 7.64
C LEU A 227 -8.50 7.72 8.68
N SER A 228 -8.05 6.52 9.05
CA SER A 228 -8.64 5.73 10.12
C SER A 228 -7.55 5.03 10.94
N HIS A 229 -7.88 4.66 12.18
CA HIS A 229 -7.25 3.55 12.88
C HIS A 229 -8.30 2.86 13.75
N SER A 230 -8.17 1.53 13.91
CA SER A 230 -8.97 0.85 14.94
C SER A 230 -8.32 0.94 16.31
N GLY A 231 -9.18 0.88 17.32
CA GLY A 231 -8.81 0.83 18.72
C GLY A 231 -8.05 -0.44 19.10
N LYS A 232 -7.46 -0.39 20.28
CA LYS A 232 -6.62 -1.44 20.89
C LYS A 232 -7.00 -1.58 22.35
N GLY A 233 -6.75 -2.71 23.00
CA GLY A 233 -6.93 -2.88 24.45
C GLY A 233 -8.33 -2.45 24.95
N PRO A 234 -8.47 -1.31 25.68
CA PRO A 234 -9.76 -0.78 26.12
C PRO A 234 -10.64 -0.28 24.95
N SER A 235 -10.04 0.26 23.88
CA SER A 235 -10.76 0.80 22.72
C SER A 235 -10.97 -0.19 21.58
N ARG A 236 -10.53 -1.44 21.70
CA ARG A 236 -10.53 -2.47 20.62
C ARG A 236 -11.85 -2.63 19.86
N GLU A 237 -12.99 -2.36 20.51
CA GLU A 237 -14.35 -2.47 19.95
C GLU A 237 -14.78 -1.23 19.13
N TRP A 238 -13.86 -0.30 18.90
CA TRP A 238 -14.06 0.97 18.22
C TRP A 238 -13.08 1.15 17.06
N SER A 239 -13.51 1.92 16.05
CA SER A 239 -12.64 2.44 14.99
C SER A 239 -12.86 3.95 14.86
N PHE A 240 -11.77 4.68 14.61
CA PHE A 240 -11.76 6.14 14.55
C PHE A 240 -11.48 6.59 13.12
N PHE A 241 -12.11 7.67 12.68
CA PHE A 241 -11.99 8.21 11.32
C PHE A 241 -11.87 9.73 11.38
N SER A 242 -10.80 10.30 10.86
CA SER A 242 -10.71 11.76 10.69
C SER A 242 -11.56 12.20 9.51
N CYS A 243 -12.08 13.42 9.56
CA CYS A 243 -12.63 14.07 8.38
C CYS A 243 -12.14 15.51 8.22
N TYR A 244 -12.08 15.94 6.96
CA TYR A 244 -12.17 17.35 6.60
C TYR A 244 -13.47 17.59 5.82
N ASN A 245 -13.72 18.81 5.37
CA ASN A 245 -14.94 19.15 4.63
C ASN A 245 -16.24 18.88 5.41
N SER A 246 -16.26 19.11 6.73
CA SER A 246 -17.52 18.97 7.48
C SER A 246 -18.53 20.09 7.15
N GLU A 247 -18.13 21.09 6.37
CA GLU A 247 -18.97 22.07 5.69
C GLU A 247 -19.78 21.48 4.52
N GLU A 248 -19.48 20.26 4.08
CA GLU A 248 -20.13 19.58 2.95
C GLU A 248 -20.07 20.41 1.65
N ALA A 249 -18.89 20.96 1.37
CA ALA A 249 -18.61 21.69 0.14
C ALA A 249 -18.29 20.70 -1.00
N ASN A 250 -18.55 21.13 -2.23
CA ASN A 250 -18.33 20.35 -3.46
C ASN A 250 -17.60 21.15 -4.56
N THR A 251 -17.11 22.35 -4.24
CA THR A 251 -16.39 23.24 -5.16
C THR A 251 -15.52 24.22 -4.37
N LEU A 252 -14.38 24.64 -4.94
CA LEU A 252 -13.37 25.49 -4.30
C LEU A 252 -13.07 25.03 -2.86
N LEU A 253 -12.75 23.74 -2.69
CA LEU A 253 -12.62 23.09 -1.39
C LEU A 253 -11.52 23.73 -0.54
N GLU A 254 -10.47 24.25 -1.16
CA GLU A 254 -9.41 25.04 -0.54
C GLU A 254 -9.88 26.33 0.16
N VAL A 255 -11.11 26.79 -0.17
CA VAL A 255 -11.79 27.93 0.47
C VAL A 255 -12.98 27.49 1.33
N ASN A 256 -13.69 26.42 0.91
CA ASN A 256 -15.01 26.07 1.45
C ASN A 256 -15.02 24.88 2.41
N ALA A 257 -14.04 23.96 2.35
CA ALA A 257 -13.98 22.72 3.14
C ALA A 257 -13.18 22.85 4.46
N SER A 258 -12.87 24.09 4.84
CA SER A 258 -12.02 24.45 5.98
C SER A 258 -12.42 25.82 6.54
N GLN A 259 -13.71 26.11 6.67
CA GLN A 259 -14.22 27.36 7.22
C GLN A 259 -14.37 27.28 8.74
N LYS A 260 -14.82 26.16 9.30
CA LYS A 260 -14.95 25.92 10.74
C LYS A 260 -13.60 25.84 11.45
N ASP A 261 -13.56 26.11 12.74
CA ASP A 261 -12.34 25.99 13.55
C ASP A 261 -12.00 24.53 13.91
N LYS A 262 -13.01 23.66 13.90
CA LYS A 262 -12.90 22.22 14.12
C LYS A 262 -13.77 21.47 13.11
N ASP A 263 -13.21 20.44 12.51
CA ASP A 263 -13.95 19.35 11.88
C ASP A 263 -14.09 18.24 12.94
N PHE A 264 -14.03 16.95 12.56
CA PHE A 264 -14.24 15.85 13.50
C PHE A 264 -13.24 14.70 13.35
N ILE A 265 -13.08 13.96 14.44
CA ILE A 265 -12.79 12.52 14.41
C ILE A 265 -14.09 11.80 14.79
N LEU A 266 -14.61 11.00 13.88
CA LEU A 266 -15.72 10.09 14.10
C LEU A 266 -15.23 8.84 14.86
N ALA A 267 -15.88 8.51 15.97
CA ALA A 267 -15.69 7.25 16.68
C ALA A 267 -16.87 6.30 16.40
N VAL A 268 -16.58 5.13 15.82
CA VAL A 268 -17.55 4.07 15.47
C VAL A 268 -17.36 2.88 16.39
N ASN A 269 -18.38 2.48 17.15
CA ASN A 269 -18.39 1.21 17.87
C ASN A 269 -18.78 0.09 16.89
N TRP A 270 -17.78 -0.56 16.30
CA TRP A 270 -18.01 -1.61 15.31
C TRP A 270 -18.65 -2.86 15.92
N LYS A 271 -18.45 -3.12 17.22
CA LYS A 271 -19.04 -4.28 17.88
C LYS A 271 -20.56 -4.13 18.03
N LYS A 272 -21.02 -2.92 18.32
CA LYS A 272 -22.43 -2.54 18.35
C LYS A 272 -23.05 -2.44 16.95
N ALA A 273 -22.26 -2.08 15.93
CA ALA A 273 -22.69 -2.20 14.54
C ALA A 273 -22.94 -3.68 14.15
N GLU A 274 -22.05 -4.60 14.53
CA GLU A 274 -22.26 -6.05 14.37
C GLU A 274 -23.51 -6.54 15.14
N GLU A 275 -23.74 -6.05 16.36
CA GLU A 275 -24.97 -6.32 17.13
C GLU A 275 -26.22 -5.88 16.35
N TYR A 276 -26.29 -4.64 15.86
CA TYR A 276 -27.44 -4.14 15.10
C TYR A 276 -27.63 -4.85 13.75
N ALA A 277 -26.55 -5.24 13.07
CA ALA A 277 -26.61 -6.08 11.88
C ALA A 277 -27.24 -7.45 12.21
N SER A 278 -26.84 -8.08 13.32
CA SER A 278 -27.38 -9.37 13.78
C SER A 278 -28.86 -9.30 14.21
N GLN A 279 -29.31 -8.13 14.69
CA GLN A 279 -30.70 -7.84 15.04
C GLN A 279 -31.58 -7.52 13.81
N GLY A 280 -31.01 -7.50 12.60
CA GLY A 280 -31.73 -7.22 11.37
C GLY A 280 -32.10 -5.74 11.16
N LYS A 281 -31.39 -4.80 11.82
CA LYS A 281 -31.66 -3.36 11.65
C LYS A 281 -31.14 -2.78 10.32
N GLY A 282 -30.17 -3.44 9.70
CA GLY A 282 -29.61 -3.00 8.42
C GLY A 282 -30.55 -3.25 7.24
N LYS A 283 -30.49 -2.39 6.23
CA LYS A 283 -31.25 -2.50 4.98
C LYS A 283 -30.34 -3.06 3.89
N ARG A 284 -30.78 -4.03 3.10
CA ARG A 284 -30.02 -4.50 1.93
C ARG A 284 -30.19 -3.52 0.78
N VAL A 285 -29.09 -2.94 0.32
CA VAL A 285 -29.02 -1.94 -0.75
C VAL A 285 -28.34 -2.57 -1.96
N LYS A 286 -28.94 -2.39 -3.16
CA LYS A 286 -28.35 -2.88 -4.41
C LYS A 286 -27.01 -2.20 -4.67
N ALA A 287 -25.99 -3.00 -4.96
CA ALA A 287 -24.63 -2.56 -5.22
C ALA A 287 -23.86 -3.68 -5.91
N THR A 288 -23.44 -3.46 -7.16
CA THR A 288 -22.60 -4.42 -7.89
C THR A 288 -21.14 -4.21 -7.52
N TYR A 289 -20.45 -5.27 -7.09
CA TYR A 289 -19.01 -5.23 -6.78
C TYR A 289 -18.36 -6.60 -6.94
N TYR A 290 -17.05 -6.61 -7.18
CA TYR A 290 -16.27 -7.82 -7.41
C TYR A 290 -15.51 -8.29 -6.15
N VAL A 291 -15.44 -9.61 -5.98
CA VAL A 291 -14.53 -10.29 -5.05
C VAL A 291 -13.67 -11.27 -5.86
N ASN A 292 -12.43 -10.87 -6.11
CA ASN A 292 -11.47 -11.61 -6.92
C ASN A 292 -10.51 -12.38 -6.00
N ARG A 293 -10.31 -13.68 -6.23
CA ARG A 293 -9.48 -14.56 -5.39
C ARG A 293 -8.55 -15.43 -6.21
N TYR A 294 -7.26 -15.41 -5.88
CA TYR A 294 -6.24 -16.32 -6.38
C TYR A 294 -6.16 -17.57 -5.49
N ASP A 295 -6.25 -18.75 -6.09
CA ASP A 295 -6.01 -20.03 -5.42
C ASP A 295 -4.60 -20.51 -5.77
N GLU A 296 -3.72 -20.58 -4.77
CA GLU A 296 -2.32 -21.01 -4.94
C GLU A 296 -2.19 -22.52 -5.24
N GLY A 297 -3.24 -23.31 -5.00
CA GLY A 297 -3.27 -24.73 -5.36
C GLY A 297 -3.54 -24.95 -6.84
N THR A 298 -4.44 -24.15 -7.44
CA THR A 298 -4.69 -24.16 -8.88
C THR A 298 -3.84 -23.15 -9.67
N HIS A 299 -3.11 -22.25 -9.00
CA HIS A 299 -2.41 -21.11 -9.61
C HIS A 299 -3.33 -20.21 -10.47
N THR A 300 -4.57 -19.95 -10.04
CA THR A 300 -5.55 -19.23 -10.87
C THR A 300 -6.43 -18.30 -10.04
N ALA A 301 -6.72 -17.11 -10.54
CA ALA A 301 -7.73 -16.23 -9.97
C ALA A 301 -9.13 -16.46 -10.53
N THR A 302 -10.14 -16.14 -9.71
CA THR A 302 -11.55 -16.14 -10.08
C THR A 302 -12.19 -14.82 -9.68
N SER A 303 -13.16 -14.35 -10.46
CA SER A 303 -13.97 -13.15 -10.16
C SER A 303 -15.38 -13.55 -9.75
N ASN A 304 -15.83 -13.11 -8.58
CA ASN A 304 -17.18 -13.34 -8.08
C ASN A 304 -17.94 -12.01 -8.00
N VAL A 305 -19.11 -11.94 -8.63
CA VAL A 305 -19.93 -10.72 -8.66
C VAL A 305 -20.98 -10.76 -7.54
N MET A 306 -20.89 -9.77 -6.66
CA MET A 306 -21.84 -9.52 -5.59
C MET A 306 -22.80 -8.40 -6.04
N ASN A 307 -24.07 -8.42 -5.58
CA ASN A 307 -25.13 -7.54 -6.13
C ASN A 307 -25.84 -6.66 -5.09
N ASP A 308 -25.57 -6.86 -3.80
CA ASP A 308 -26.14 -6.08 -2.71
C ASP A 308 -25.28 -6.14 -1.44
N VAL A 309 -25.45 -5.12 -0.59
CA VAL A 309 -24.71 -4.90 0.66
C VAL A 309 -25.66 -4.54 1.79
N LEU A 310 -25.31 -4.90 3.03
CA LEU A 310 -26.08 -4.51 4.21
C LEU A 310 -25.64 -3.11 4.65
N VAL A 311 -26.56 -2.15 4.71
CA VAL A 311 -26.28 -0.77 5.14
C VAL A 311 -27.00 -0.48 6.46
N LEU A 312 -26.27 0.01 7.45
CA LEU A 312 -26.78 0.50 8.72
C LEU A 312 -26.96 2.02 8.66
N ASP A 313 -28.14 2.51 9.06
CA ASP A 313 -28.41 3.94 9.24
C ASP A 313 -28.20 4.31 10.73
N PRO A 314 -27.37 5.32 11.06
CA PRO A 314 -27.17 5.78 12.44
C PRO A 314 -28.46 6.15 13.17
N LYS A 315 -29.49 6.63 12.45
CA LYS A 315 -30.81 7.01 13.01
C LYS A 315 -31.56 5.81 13.59
N ASP A 316 -31.40 4.63 12.97
CA ASP A 316 -31.96 3.36 13.43
C ASP A 316 -31.05 2.65 14.47
N CYS A 317 -29.79 3.11 14.58
CA CYS A 317 -28.68 2.47 15.30
C CYS A 317 -28.04 3.40 16.38
N PRO A 318 -28.82 3.89 17.37
CA PRO A 318 -28.40 4.97 18.26
C PRO A 318 -27.18 4.62 19.14
N GLY A 319 -26.21 5.54 19.18
CA GLY A 319 -24.97 5.38 19.94
C GLY A 319 -24.03 4.31 19.40
N MET A 320 -24.11 4.03 18.10
CA MET A 320 -23.08 3.31 17.33
C MET A 320 -21.95 4.25 16.88
N MET A 321 -22.23 5.55 16.77
CA MET A 321 -21.32 6.58 16.27
C MET A 321 -21.37 7.83 17.16
N TYR A 322 -20.23 8.50 17.30
CA TYR A 322 -20.08 9.79 17.98
C TYR A 322 -19.04 10.65 17.27
N LEU A 323 -19.24 11.97 17.21
CA LEU A 323 -18.29 12.91 16.62
C LEU A 323 -17.49 13.60 17.72
N MET A 324 -16.15 13.54 17.64
CA MET A 324 -15.23 14.30 18.50
C MET A 324 -14.71 15.52 17.73
N PRO A 325 -14.97 16.76 18.14
CA PRO A 325 -14.46 17.96 17.46
C PRO A 325 -12.93 17.97 17.38
N CYS A 326 -12.36 18.19 16.21
CA CYS A 326 -10.91 18.15 15.98
C CYS A 326 -10.41 19.34 15.12
N PRO A 327 -9.52 20.21 15.64
CA PRO A 327 -8.91 21.29 14.87
C PRO A 327 -7.79 20.76 13.95
N LYS A 328 -7.62 21.22 12.71
CA LYS A 328 -8.61 21.83 11.81
C LYS A 328 -8.43 21.16 10.45
N SER A 329 -9.50 20.60 9.90
CA SER A 329 -9.44 19.71 8.74
C SER A 329 -8.38 18.63 8.94
N PRO A 330 -8.43 17.86 10.04
CA PRO A 330 -7.40 16.91 10.43
C PRO A 330 -7.11 15.88 9.33
N HIS A 331 -5.91 15.31 9.41
CA HIS A 331 -5.44 14.23 8.55
C HIS A 331 -5.27 12.94 9.35
N GLY A 332 -4.20 12.81 10.13
CA GLY A 332 -3.95 11.68 11.03
C GLY A 332 -5.05 11.46 12.06
N VAL A 333 -5.24 10.20 12.41
CA VAL A 333 -6.08 9.74 13.52
C VAL A 333 -5.42 8.48 14.08
N ASP A 334 -4.45 8.69 14.96
CA ASP A 334 -3.44 7.68 15.27
C ASP A 334 -3.68 7.14 16.69
N VAL A 335 -3.86 5.82 16.83
CA VAL A 335 -4.21 5.19 18.12
C VAL A 335 -2.98 4.57 18.77
N ASP A 336 -2.65 5.03 19.97
CA ASP A 336 -1.45 4.62 20.71
C ASP A 336 -1.42 3.12 21.06
N PRO A 337 -0.25 2.52 21.34
CA PRO A 337 -0.11 1.11 21.68
C PRO A 337 -0.93 0.65 22.89
N SER A 338 -1.31 1.54 23.82
CA SER A 338 -2.22 1.18 24.93
C SER A 338 -3.70 1.17 24.52
N GLY A 339 -4.06 1.90 23.46
CA GLY A 339 -5.42 2.12 23.00
C GLY A 339 -6.22 3.13 23.82
N GLU A 340 -5.59 3.85 24.74
CA GLU A 340 -6.24 4.91 25.54
C GLU A 340 -6.19 6.27 24.85
N TYR A 341 -5.17 6.55 24.03
CA TYR A 341 -4.99 7.84 23.38
C TYR A 341 -5.23 7.77 21.87
N ILE A 342 -5.99 8.74 21.36
CA ILE A 342 -6.27 8.95 19.93
C ILE A 342 -5.72 10.33 19.55
N VAL A 343 -4.77 10.37 18.62
CA VAL A 343 -4.04 11.59 18.25
C VAL A 343 -4.57 12.13 16.93
N GLY A 344 -5.00 13.40 16.90
CA GLY A 344 -5.41 14.06 15.66
C GLY A 344 -4.23 14.78 14.98
N GLY A 345 -4.02 14.52 13.69
CA GLY A 345 -3.07 15.27 12.87
C GLY A 345 -3.70 16.59 12.39
N GLY A 346 -3.52 17.68 13.14
CA GLY A 346 -4.32 18.91 12.97
C GLY A 346 -4.18 19.69 11.65
N LYS A 347 -3.31 19.27 10.71
CA LYS A 347 -3.11 19.77 9.34
C LYS A 347 -3.03 21.30 9.21
N LEU A 348 -4.18 21.99 9.08
CA LEU A 348 -4.24 23.45 8.94
C LEU A 348 -4.07 24.18 10.28
N SER A 349 -4.29 23.47 11.38
CA SER A 349 -4.01 23.93 12.74
C SER A 349 -2.60 23.53 13.17
N THR A 350 -1.95 24.39 13.96
CA THR A 350 -0.69 24.08 14.66
C THR A 350 -0.92 23.36 15.99
N VAL A 351 -2.00 22.58 16.09
CA VAL A 351 -2.41 21.83 17.29
C VAL A 351 -2.39 20.34 16.96
N ILE A 352 -1.82 19.54 17.85
CA ILE A 352 -2.00 18.09 17.87
C ILE A 352 -2.90 17.78 19.08
N PRO A 353 -4.22 17.63 18.90
CA PRO A 353 -5.09 17.20 19.98
C PRO A 353 -4.86 15.71 20.30
N VAL A 354 -4.77 15.39 21.58
CA VAL A 354 -4.73 14.01 22.08
C VAL A 354 -6.01 13.76 22.85
N PHE A 355 -6.90 12.94 22.30
CA PHE A 355 -8.14 12.51 22.94
C PHE A 355 -7.89 11.31 23.86
N SER A 356 -8.71 11.15 24.90
CA SER A 356 -8.68 10.00 25.81
C SER A 356 -9.94 9.15 25.62
N PHE A 357 -9.75 7.87 25.38
CA PHE A 357 -10.85 6.91 25.23
C PHE A 357 -11.66 6.80 26.53
N SER A 358 -10.99 6.72 27.69
CA SER A 358 -11.67 6.70 28.98
C SER A 358 -12.51 7.97 29.23
N LYS A 359 -12.00 9.14 28.83
CA LYS A 359 -12.77 10.39 28.86
C LYS A 359 -13.93 10.39 27.86
N MET A 360 -13.73 9.90 26.64
CA MET A 360 -14.79 9.75 25.63
C MET A 360 -15.93 8.87 26.15
N GLN A 361 -15.64 7.69 26.72
CA GLN A 361 -16.65 6.82 27.32
C GLN A 361 -17.40 7.51 28.46
N LYS A 362 -16.70 8.25 29.33
CA LYS A 362 -17.34 9.04 30.38
C LYS A 362 -18.24 10.14 29.81
N ALA A 363 -17.79 10.87 28.80
CA ALA A 363 -18.57 11.92 28.15
C ALA A 363 -19.85 11.35 27.48
N ILE A 364 -19.76 10.16 26.89
CA ILE A 364 -20.92 9.43 26.35
C ILE A 364 -21.90 9.06 27.46
N ALA A 365 -21.41 8.49 28.58
CA ALA A 365 -22.25 8.09 29.72
C ALA A 365 -22.94 9.29 30.40
N ASP A 366 -22.22 10.39 30.60
CA ASP A 366 -22.72 11.64 31.18
C ASP A 366 -23.61 12.44 30.20
N ARG A 367 -23.69 12.04 28.92
CA ARG A 367 -24.32 12.79 27.82
C ARG A 367 -23.76 14.20 27.65
N ALA A 368 -22.45 14.35 27.78
CA ALA A 368 -21.72 15.61 27.60
C ALA A 368 -21.60 15.97 26.11
N PHE A 369 -22.73 16.20 25.45
CA PHE A 369 -22.86 16.47 24.02
C PHE A 369 -23.11 17.96 23.73
N ASP A 370 -22.73 18.41 22.54
CA ASP A 370 -22.94 19.76 22.01
C ASP A 370 -23.70 19.69 20.67
N GLY A 371 -24.95 19.22 20.75
CA GLY A 371 -25.79 18.94 19.58
C GLY A 371 -25.47 17.61 18.89
N ASP A 372 -25.95 17.48 17.65
CA ASP A 372 -25.78 16.31 16.79
C ASP A 372 -25.65 16.72 15.31
N VAL A 373 -25.13 15.82 14.49
CA VAL A 373 -25.11 15.93 13.02
C VAL A 373 -25.80 14.71 12.43
N GLU A 374 -26.90 14.91 11.70
CA GLU A 374 -27.73 13.84 11.11
C GLU A 374 -28.17 12.73 12.11
N GLY A 375 -28.26 13.01 13.41
CA GLY A 375 -28.54 12.02 14.46
C GLY A 375 -27.31 11.41 15.14
N ILE A 376 -26.10 11.83 14.77
CA ILE A 376 -24.82 11.42 15.40
C ILE A 376 -24.43 12.47 16.46
N PRO A 377 -24.40 12.13 17.77
CA PRO A 377 -24.09 13.10 18.82
C PRO A 377 -22.65 13.64 18.71
N VAL A 378 -22.50 14.95 18.89
CA VAL A 378 -21.19 15.62 18.97
C VAL A 378 -20.76 15.67 20.44
N ILE A 379 -19.60 15.12 20.77
CA ILE A 379 -19.04 15.15 22.14
C ILE A 379 -18.40 16.51 22.40
N LYS A 380 -18.60 17.09 23.60
CA LYS A 380 -17.89 18.32 24.01
C LYS A 380 -16.38 18.10 24.01
N TYR A 381 -15.64 18.96 23.32
CA TYR A 381 -14.19 18.86 23.14
C TYR A 381 -13.43 18.70 24.48
N GLU A 382 -13.78 19.54 25.45
CA GLU A 382 -13.17 19.57 26.79
C GLU A 382 -13.49 18.31 27.61
N ALA A 383 -14.57 17.59 27.25
CA ALA A 383 -15.00 16.37 27.92
C ALA A 383 -14.27 15.11 27.41
N CYS A 384 -13.74 15.10 26.18
CA CYS A 384 -13.00 13.96 25.60
C CYS A 384 -11.49 14.19 25.45
N ILE A 385 -10.98 15.43 25.45
CA ILE A 385 -9.56 15.70 25.26
C ILE A 385 -8.70 15.34 26.50
N ALA A 386 -7.57 14.66 26.28
CA ALA A 386 -6.53 14.39 27.29
C ALA A 386 -5.57 15.59 27.43
N GLY A 387 -5.16 16.18 26.30
CA GLY A 387 -4.35 17.39 26.22
C GLY A 387 -4.03 17.77 24.77
N GLU A 388 -3.20 18.79 24.59
CA GLU A 388 -2.68 19.23 23.29
C GLU A 388 -1.15 19.30 23.36
N VAL A 389 -0.46 18.85 22.30
CA VAL A 389 1.02 18.85 22.28
C VAL A 389 1.55 20.28 22.27
N GLN A 390 2.48 20.58 23.18
CA GLN A 390 2.99 21.92 23.37
C GLN A 390 4.00 22.32 22.30
N LYS A 391 3.73 23.40 21.57
CA LYS A 391 4.60 23.95 20.51
C LYS A 391 4.95 22.88 19.45
N PRO A 392 3.97 22.29 18.72
CA PRO A 392 4.22 21.07 17.95
C PRO A 392 4.91 21.30 16.60
N GLY A 393 4.66 22.39 15.87
CA GLY A 393 5.28 22.64 14.56
C GLY A 393 4.26 23.19 13.56
N LEU A 394 4.57 23.12 12.25
CA LEU A 394 3.69 23.59 11.18
C LEU A 394 3.30 22.43 10.24
N GLY A 395 1.99 22.22 10.10
CA GLY A 395 1.42 21.15 9.27
C GLY A 395 1.53 19.75 9.88
N PRO A 396 1.05 19.49 11.11
CA PRO A 396 1.04 18.16 11.70
C PRO A 396 0.14 17.21 10.91
N LEU A 397 0.71 16.12 10.37
CA LEU A 397 -0.04 15.17 9.52
C LEU A 397 -0.30 13.81 10.16
N HIS A 398 0.74 13.06 10.56
CA HIS A 398 0.64 11.66 10.99
C HIS A 398 1.51 11.42 12.22
N THR A 399 1.16 10.46 13.09
CA THR A 399 1.88 10.14 14.33
C THR A 399 2.15 8.65 14.49
N GLU A 400 3.38 8.31 14.86
CA GLU A 400 3.83 6.95 15.21
C GLU A 400 4.35 6.88 16.66
N PHE A 401 4.40 5.68 17.24
CA PHE A 401 4.77 5.47 18.65
C PHE A 401 5.95 4.49 18.78
N ASP A 402 6.88 4.75 19.73
CA ASP A 402 8.09 3.92 19.88
C ASP A 402 8.00 2.81 20.93
N GLY A 403 6.85 2.66 21.60
CA GLY A 403 6.67 1.72 22.70
C GLY A 403 7.43 2.09 24.00
N LYS A 404 8.13 3.22 24.03
CA LYS A 404 8.95 3.72 25.15
C LYS A 404 8.35 4.97 25.80
N GLY A 405 7.10 5.30 25.47
CA GLY A 405 6.37 6.45 25.99
C GLY A 405 6.51 7.73 25.17
N TYR A 406 7.06 7.66 23.95
CA TYR A 406 7.13 8.79 23.03
C TYR A 406 6.33 8.55 21.76
N ALA A 407 5.85 9.65 21.21
CA ALA A 407 5.17 9.76 19.94
C ALA A 407 5.96 10.69 19.01
N TYR A 408 5.87 10.44 17.71
CA TYR A 408 6.66 11.09 16.66
C TYR A 408 5.68 11.57 15.60
N THR A 409 5.57 12.88 15.40
CA THR A 409 4.61 13.45 14.44
C THR A 409 5.32 14.13 13.27
N SER A 410 4.84 13.90 12.05
CA SER A 410 5.34 14.56 10.83
C SER A 410 4.82 15.99 10.71
N MET A 411 5.71 16.92 10.32
CA MET A 411 5.36 18.32 10.04
C MET A 411 5.63 18.64 8.56
N PHE A 412 4.58 18.72 7.76
CA PHE A 412 4.69 18.91 6.31
C PHE A 412 5.28 20.28 5.92
N VAL A 413 4.90 21.34 6.64
CA VAL A 413 5.26 22.72 6.30
C VAL A 413 6.62 23.11 6.87
N SER A 414 6.92 22.74 8.12
CA SER A 414 8.26 22.96 8.69
C SER A 414 9.28 21.87 8.30
N SER A 415 8.86 20.79 7.64
CA SER A 415 9.71 19.73 7.08
C SER A 415 10.59 19.07 8.15
N GLU A 416 9.96 18.51 9.18
CA GLU A 416 10.61 17.90 10.34
C GLU A 416 9.77 16.76 10.93
N ILE A 417 10.43 15.87 11.69
CA ILE A 417 9.77 14.98 12.66
C ILE A 417 9.90 15.60 14.05
N VAL A 418 8.83 15.51 14.83
CA VAL A 418 8.75 16.07 16.18
C VAL A 418 8.46 14.96 17.17
N LYS A 419 9.41 14.70 18.08
CA LYS A 419 9.30 13.72 19.16
C LYS A 419 8.73 14.40 20.41
N TRP A 420 7.64 13.86 20.93
CA TRP A 420 6.96 14.35 22.14
C TRP A 420 6.57 13.21 23.08
N LYS A 421 6.34 13.53 24.35
CA LYS A 421 6.12 12.54 25.40
C LYS A 421 4.63 12.32 25.68
N LEU A 422 4.19 11.07 25.69
CA LEU A 422 2.84 10.69 26.09
C LEU A 422 2.58 11.06 27.58
N GLY A 423 1.39 11.55 27.88
CA GLY A 423 0.95 11.95 29.22
C GLY A 423 1.35 13.38 29.64
N THR A 424 2.53 13.89 29.24
CA THR A 424 2.90 15.30 29.49
C THR A 424 2.72 16.21 28.28
N TRP A 425 2.65 15.64 27.07
CA TRP A 425 2.44 16.35 25.80
C TRP A 425 3.57 17.35 25.45
N GLU A 426 4.74 17.18 26.09
CA GLU A 426 5.92 18.02 25.90
C GLU A 426 6.75 17.53 24.71
N VAL A 427 7.13 18.45 23.82
CA VAL A 427 8.12 18.19 22.77
C VAL A 427 9.51 18.07 23.38
N VAL A 428 10.18 16.95 23.12
CA VAL A 428 11.53 16.63 23.67
C VAL A 428 12.61 16.62 22.59
N ASP A 429 12.26 16.42 21.32
CA ASP A 429 13.20 16.49 20.21
C ASP A 429 12.57 16.85 18.86
N ARG A 430 13.40 17.32 17.93
CA ARG A 430 13.06 17.71 16.55
C ARG A 430 14.20 17.34 15.61
N VAL A 431 13.89 16.83 14.43
CA VAL A 431 14.89 16.59 13.39
C VAL A 431 14.34 16.97 12.01
N PRO A 432 15.10 17.72 11.18
CA PRO A 432 14.65 18.08 9.84
C PRO A 432 14.55 16.85 8.92
N THR A 433 13.59 16.88 8.01
CA THR A 433 13.44 15.96 6.88
C THR A 433 13.53 16.73 5.57
N TYR A 434 13.83 16.02 4.47
CA TYR A 434 14.17 16.66 3.20
C TYR A 434 13.42 16.03 2.01
N TYR A 435 12.25 16.54 1.61
CA TYR A 435 11.45 17.59 2.26
C TYR A 435 9.95 17.27 2.22
N SER A 436 9.20 17.99 3.06
CA SER A 436 7.74 17.91 3.15
C SER A 436 7.28 16.47 3.37
N ILE A 437 7.63 15.98 4.55
CA ILE A 437 7.21 14.67 5.06
C ILE A 437 5.67 14.58 5.06
N GLY A 438 5.15 13.51 4.46
CA GLY A 438 3.74 13.12 4.53
C GLY A 438 3.51 12.31 5.81
N HIS A 439 3.46 10.99 5.67
CA HIS A 439 3.43 10.08 6.81
C HIS A 439 4.86 9.72 7.27
N LEU A 440 4.92 9.03 8.40
CA LEU A 440 6.10 8.33 8.88
C LEU A 440 5.72 6.91 9.31
N CYS A 441 6.70 6.03 9.43
CA CYS A 441 6.55 4.68 9.96
C CYS A 441 7.57 4.45 11.09
N ILE A 442 7.15 3.86 12.20
CA ILE A 442 8.02 3.14 13.13
C ILE A 442 7.67 1.66 12.93
N PRO A 443 8.62 0.70 12.89
CA PRO A 443 8.28 -0.70 12.74
C PRO A 443 7.31 -1.17 13.86
N GLY A 444 6.10 -1.57 13.48
CA GLY A 444 4.99 -1.89 14.39
C GLY A 444 4.50 -0.74 15.28
N GLY A 445 4.81 0.52 14.95
CA GLY A 445 4.57 1.70 15.78
C GLY A 445 3.09 2.02 16.01
N ASP A 446 2.26 1.69 15.04
CA ASP A 446 0.80 1.76 15.07
C ASP A 446 0.15 0.54 15.74
N SER A 447 0.92 -0.35 16.39
CA SER A 447 0.46 -1.61 16.98
C SER A 447 0.69 -1.66 18.50
N LYS A 448 0.28 -2.77 19.16
CA LYS A 448 0.61 -3.06 20.57
C LYS A 448 2.05 -3.51 20.78
N GLN A 449 2.85 -3.65 19.72
CA GLN A 449 4.27 -4.03 19.79
C GLN A 449 5.13 -3.21 18.81
N PRO A 450 5.42 -1.93 19.14
CA PRO A 450 6.45 -1.17 18.44
C PRO A 450 7.85 -1.73 18.65
N TRP A 451 8.61 -1.89 17.58
CA TRP A 451 10.05 -2.11 17.59
C TRP A 451 10.76 -0.77 17.39
N GLY A 452 10.66 0.12 18.38
CA GLY A 452 11.14 1.51 18.38
C GLY A 452 12.66 1.68 18.30
N LYS A 453 13.26 1.26 17.19
CA LYS A 453 14.67 1.39 16.83
C LYS A 453 14.89 2.48 15.79
N TYR A 454 13.98 2.54 14.82
CA TYR A 454 14.01 3.48 13.71
C TYR A 454 12.68 4.23 13.58
N VAL A 455 12.73 5.43 13.00
CA VAL A 455 11.60 6.10 12.38
C VAL A 455 11.94 6.41 10.92
N ILE A 456 11.00 6.16 10.01
CA ILE A 456 11.12 6.35 8.57
C ILE A 456 10.23 7.51 8.16
N ALA A 457 10.79 8.59 7.63
CA ALA A 457 10.04 9.70 7.02
C ALA A 457 9.73 9.40 5.54
N LEU A 458 8.49 9.58 5.11
CA LEU A 458 8.11 9.48 3.69
C LEU A 458 7.98 10.90 3.10
N ASN A 459 9.03 11.35 2.41
CA ASN A 459 9.15 12.72 1.90
C ASN A 459 8.55 12.86 0.50
N LYS A 460 7.72 13.89 0.32
CA LYS A 460 6.98 14.12 -0.93
C LYS A 460 7.75 14.95 -1.96
N ILE A 461 8.74 15.73 -1.52
CA ILE A 461 9.45 16.70 -2.37
C ILE A 461 10.96 16.51 -2.19
N THR A 462 11.65 16.03 -3.23
CA THR A 462 13.07 15.63 -3.13
C THR A 462 14.09 16.57 -3.76
N LYS A 463 13.69 17.52 -4.63
CA LYS A 463 14.52 18.65 -5.13
C LYS A 463 15.99 18.30 -5.42
N ASP A 464 16.90 18.59 -4.48
CA ASP A 464 18.36 18.54 -4.57
C ASP A 464 18.97 17.31 -3.87
N ARG A 465 18.15 16.36 -3.40
CA ARG A 465 18.59 15.17 -2.65
C ARG A 465 19.23 14.09 -3.53
N TYR A 466 18.92 14.08 -4.83
CA TYR A 466 19.37 13.08 -5.79
C TYR A 466 19.95 13.73 -7.05
N LEU A 467 20.65 12.96 -7.88
CA LEU A 467 21.02 13.40 -9.22
C LEU A 467 19.74 13.68 -10.04
N PRO A 468 19.67 14.78 -10.81
CA PRO A 468 18.47 15.16 -11.52
C PRO A 468 18.13 14.18 -12.65
N THR A 469 16.91 13.65 -12.63
CA THR A 469 16.36 12.70 -13.62
C THR A 469 15.51 13.37 -14.71
N GLY A 470 15.37 14.69 -14.67
CA GLY A 470 14.48 15.47 -15.55
C GLY A 470 13.49 16.29 -14.73
N PRO A 471 12.34 16.68 -15.32
CA PRO A 471 11.25 17.35 -14.60
C PRO A 471 10.58 16.46 -13.55
N GLU A 472 10.64 15.14 -13.74
CA GLU A 472 10.16 14.13 -12.80
C GLU A 472 11.30 13.67 -11.88
N LEU A 473 11.04 13.64 -10.58
CA LEU A 473 11.98 13.22 -9.54
C LEU A 473 11.32 12.10 -8.71
N THR A 474 12.13 11.14 -8.27
CA THR A 474 11.71 10.11 -7.29
C THR A 474 11.39 10.73 -5.93
N GLN A 475 10.37 10.20 -5.26
CA GLN A 475 10.10 10.41 -3.83
C GLN A 475 11.12 9.63 -2.99
N SER A 476 11.28 9.98 -1.71
CA SER A 476 12.28 9.31 -0.86
C SER A 476 11.80 8.97 0.54
N ALA A 477 12.39 7.91 1.08
CA ALA A 477 12.32 7.55 2.47
C ALA A 477 13.62 7.96 3.18
N GLN A 478 13.50 8.53 4.38
CA GLN A 478 14.65 8.86 5.24
C GLN A 478 14.58 8.07 6.55
N LEU A 479 15.63 7.30 6.83
CA LEU A 479 15.76 6.45 8.00
C LEU A 479 16.48 7.20 9.12
N TYR A 480 15.85 7.33 10.29
CA TYR A 480 16.43 7.92 11.49
C TYR A 480 16.53 6.87 12.60
N SER A 481 17.65 6.82 13.32
CA SER A 481 17.71 6.09 14.60
C SER A 481 16.98 6.88 15.68
N ILE A 482 16.24 6.15 16.52
CA ILE A 482 15.53 6.65 17.71
C ILE A 482 15.95 5.89 18.98
N GLU A 483 17.09 5.19 18.94
CA GLU A 483 17.61 4.41 20.08
C GLU A 483 18.19 5.27 21.20
N GLY A 484 18.71 6.47 20.87
CA GLY A 484 19.23 7.44 21.83
C GLY A 484 18.25 8.57 22.16
N ASP A 485 18.70 9.50 23.00
CA ASP A 485 17.92 10.68 23.43
C ASP A 485 17.51 11.59 22.26
N LYS A 486 18.32 11.60 21.19
CA LYS A 486 18.18 12.46 20.00
C LYS A 486 18.05 11.64 18.73
N MET A 487 17.12 12.06 17.87
CA MET A 487 16.89 11.45 16.56
C MET A 487 18.08 11.73 15.63
N LYS A 488 18.53 10.72 14.89
CA LYS A 488 19.72 10.82 14.03
C LYS A 488 19.46 10.24 12.64
N LEU A 489 19.53 11.10 11.62
CA LEU A 489 19.46 10.66 10.21
C LEU A 489 20.60 9.68 9.91
N LEU A 490 20.25 8.51 9.38
CA LEU A 490 21.18 7.46 9.00
C LEU A 490 21.28 7.29 7.47
N LEU A 491 20.15 7.31 6.77
CA LEU A 491 20.06 7.04 5.34
C LEU A 491 18.94 7.86 4.69
N ASP A 492 19.13 8.23 3.43
CA ASP A 492 18.14 8.80 2.51
C ASP A 492 18.15 7.89 1.28
N PHE A 493 17.02 7.29 0.92
CA PHE A 493 16.94 6.35 -0.20
C PHE A 493 15.68 6.59 -1.06
N PRO A 494 15.80 6.44 -2.39
CA PRO A 494 14.69 6.69 -3.31
C PRO A 494 13.65 5.57 -3.21
N THR A 495 12.41 5.91 -3.56
CA THR A 495 11.27 4.98 -3.50
C THR A 495 10.55 4.87 -4.84
N VAL A 496 9.92 3.71 -5.09
CA VAL A 496 9.10 3.46 -6.27
C VAL A 496 7.73 4.14 -6.15
N GLY A 497 7.37 4.94 -7.16
CA GLY A 497 6.17 5.77 -7.12
C GLY A 497 6.18 6.79 -5.97
N GLU A 498 5.00 7.18 -5.48
CA GLU A 498 4.86 8.00 -4.28
C GLU A 498 4.29 7.14 -3.13
N PRO A 499 5.11 6.64 -2.19
CA PRO A 499 4.59 6.07 -0.96
C PRO A 499 3.75 7.08 -0.18
N HIS A 500 2.49 6.74 0.09
CA HIS A 500 1.65 7.50 1.03
C HIS A 500 1.96 7.09 2.46
N TYR A 501 1.91 5.79 2.74
CA TYR A 501 2.27 5.20 4.02
C TYR A 501 3.14 3.94 3.86
N ALA A 502 3.67 3.44 4.97
CA ALA A 502 4.50 2.25 5.02
C ALA A 502 4.32 1.49 6.34
N GLN A 503 4.49 0.17 6.28
CA GLN A 503 4.45 -0.75 7.40
C GLN A 503 5.76 -1.53 7.49
N ALA A 504 6.29 -1.75 8.69
CA ALA A 504 7.56 -2.45 8.87
C ALA A 504 7.57 -3.44 10.03
N CYS A 505 8.22 -4.58 9.84
CA CYS A 505 8.29 -5.66 10.83
C CYS A 505 9.64 -6.41 10.78
N PRO A 506 10.08 -7.07 11.88
CA PRO A 506 11.33 -7.82 11.90
C PRO A 506 11.36 -8.93 10.85
N ALA A 507 12.51 -9.13 10.21
CA ALA A 507 12.67 -10.13 9.14
C ALA A 507 12.33 -11.56 9.62
N GLU A 508 12.66 -11.89 10.88
CA GLU A 508 12.36 -13.17 11.53
C GLU A 508 10.86 -13.51 11.67
N LEU A 509 9.97 -12.53 11.50
CA LEU A 509 8.53 -12.75 11.46
C LEU A 509 8.12 -13.47 10.18
N LEU A 510 8.77 -13.14 9.04
CA LEU A 510 8.39 -13.56 7.70
C LEU A 510 9.35 -14.61 7.07
N GLU A 511 10.67 -14.49 7.29
CA GLU A 511 11.70 -15.29 6.60
C GLU A 511 11.45 -16.80 6.75
N LYS A 512 11.15 -17.25 7.97
CA LYS A 512 10.89 -18.67 8.30
C LYS A 512 9.65 -19.27 7.61
N ASN A 513 8.73 -18.43 7.15
CA ASN A 513 7.46 -18.81 6.53
C ASN A 513 7.46 -18.61 5.01
N SER A 514 8.55 -18.06 4.44
CA SER A 514 8.63 -17.69 3.03
C SER A 514 8.69 -18.91 2.12
N VAL A 515 7.77 -18.99 1.15
CA VAL A 515 7.70 -20.06 0.15
C VAL A 515 8.82 -19.87 -0.87
N ARG A 516 9.61 -20.93 -1.07
CA ARG A 516 10.74 -20.94 -2.00
C ARG A 516 10.43 -21.57 -3.36
N ILE A 517 9.63 -22.64 -3.35
CA ILE A 517 9.17 -23.35 -4.55
C ILE A 517 7.73 -23.79 -4.37
N PHE A 518 7.00 -23.95 -5.46
CA PHE A 518 5.75 -24.70 -5.47
C PHE A 518 6.05 -26.17 -5.76
N LYS A 519 5.41 -27.08 -5.03
CA LYS A 519 5.62 -28.51 -5.23
C LYS A 519 4.86 -28.97 -6.47
N LEU A 520 5.56 -29.44 -7.49
CA LEU A 520 4.95 -29.87 -8.77
C LEU A 520 3.88 -30.96 -8.57
N GLU A 521 4.09 -31.87 -7.61
CA GLU A 521 3.11 -32.88 -7.19
C GLU A 521 1.78 -32.27 -6.72
N GLN A 522 1.83 -31.09 -6.08
CA GLN A 522 0.69 -30.39 -5.48
C GLN A 522 0.00 -29.39 -6.43
N ASN A 523 0.61 -29.05 -7.57
CA ASN A 523 -0.01 -28.20 -8.60
C ASN A 523 -1.32 -28.85 -9.12
N LYS A 524 -2.44 -28.16 -8.96
CA LYS A 524 -3.80 -28.58 -9.40
C LYS A 524 -4.33 -27.73 -10.57
N HIS A 525 -3.49 -26.92 -11.20
CA HIS A 525 -3.89 -26.13 -12.36
C HIS A 525 -4.48 -27.07 -13.44
N PRO A 526 -5.65 -26.77 -14.02
CA PRO A 526 -6.38 -27.69 -14.90
C PRO A 526 -5.60 -28.04 -16.20
N TYR A 527 -4.60 -27.23 -16.54
CA TYR A 527 -3.75 -27.42 -17.71
C TYR A 527 -2.29 -27.78 -17.36
N ALA A 528 -1.99 -28.12 -16.10
CA ALA A 528 -0.65 -28.51 -15.67
C ALA A 528 -0.13 -29.76 -16.42
N VAL A 529 1.13 -29.72 -16.81
CA VAL A 529 1.87 -30.87 -17.35
C VAL A 529 3.02 -31.18 -16.41
N LYS A 530 3.06 -32.40 -15.86
CA LYS A 530 4.04 -32.78 -14.80
C LYS A 530 5.22 -33.61 -15.31
N ALA A 531 5.25 -33.92 -16.60
CA ALA A 531 6.37 -34.56 -17.29
C ALA A 531 6.30 -34.25 -18.80
N GLU A 532 7.45 -34.05 -19.44
CA GLU A 532 7.57 -33.67 -20.87
C GLU A 532 6.81 -34.61 -21.82
N LYS A 533 6.77 -35.91 -21.52
CA LYS A 533 6.03 -36.92 -22.30
C LYS A 533 4.52 -36.66 -22.40
N ASP A 534 3.96 -35.86 -21.48
CA ASP A 534 2.54 -35.52 -21.40
C ASP A 534 2.24 -34.14 -22.04
N ALA A 535 3.28 -33.44 -22.53
CA ALA A 535 3.19 -32.21 -23.32
C ALA A 535 2.61 -32.51 -24.72
N ARG A 536 1.75 -31.61 -25.20
CA ARG A 536 0.94 -31.84 -26.40
C ARG A 536 0.32 -30.56 -26.96
N VAL A 537 -0.10 -30.60 -28.22
CA VAL A 537 -0.91 -29.53 -28.82
C VAL A 537 -2.26 -30.08 -29.27
N GLU A 538 -3.35 -29.48 -28.79
CA GLU A 538 -4.73 -29.85 -29.09
C GLU A 538 -5.46 -28.70 -29.80
N ARG A 539 -6.35 -29.02 -30.76
CA ARG A 539 -7.22 -28.04 -31.43
C ARG A 539 -8.69 -28.30 -31.09
N LYS A 540 -9.40 -27.25 -30.68
CA LYS A 540 -10.83 -27.23 -30.33
C LYS A 540 -11.50 -26.12 -31.15
N GLY A 541 -11.93 -26.45 -32.37
CA GLY A 541 -12.40 -25.44 -33.32
C GLY A 541 -11.28 -24.50 -33.76
N ASN A 542 -11.44 -23.19 -33.49
CA ASN A 542 -10.40 -22.18 -33.68
C ASN A 542 -9.51 -21.98 -32.44
N GLU A 543 -9.82 -22.60 -31.29
CA GLU A 543 -8.89 -22.59 -30.15
C GLU A 543 -7.81 -23.66 -30.33
N VAL A 544 -6.57 -23.31 -29.99
CA VAL A 544 -5.44 -24.25 -29.94
C VAL A 544 -4.76 -24.15 -28.59
N HIS A 545 -4.71 -25.27 -27.87
CA HIS A 545 -4.09 -25.39 -26.57
C HIS A 545 -2.73 -26.06 -26.71
N VAL A 546 -1.68 -25.32 -26.42
CA VAL A 546 -0.31 -25.80 -26.34
C VAL A 546 -0.01 -26.08 -24.87
N TYR A 547 0.00 -27.36 -24.50
CA TYR A 547 0.38 -27.83 -23.18
C TYR A 547 1.89 -28.05 -23.17
N MET A 548 2.63 -27.13 -22.55
CA MET A 548 4.08 -27.01 -22.63
C MET A 548 4.74 -27.16 -21.26
N THR A 549 5.94 -27.73 -21.23
CA THR A 549 6.80 -27.77 -20.04
C THR A 549 8.07 -26.97 -20.25
N THR A 550 8.60 -26.43 -19.15
CA THR A 550 9.95 -25.87 -19.06
C THR A 550 10.78 -26.61 -18.02
N ILE A 551 12.02 -26.92 -18.40
CA ILE A 551 13.11 -27.33 -17.51
C ILE A 551 14.41 -26.87 -18.15
N ARG A 552 15.44 -26.52 -17.36
CA ARG A 552 16.69 -26.03 -17.92
C ARG A 552 17.28 -27.05 -18.90
N SER A 553 17.49 -26.74 -20.19
CA SER A 553 17.47 -25.42 -20.84
C SER A 553 16.58 -25.40 -22.10
N HIS A 554 15.37 -25.96 -22.03
CA HIS A 554 14.51 -26.12 -23.20
C HIS A 554 13.01 -26.10 -22.91
N PHE A 555 12.22 -25.88 -23.96
CA PHE A 555 10.77 -26.05 -23.98
C PHE A 555 10.40 -27.42 -24.56
N ALA A 556 9.30 -28.00 -24.09
CA ALA A 556 8.66 -29.12 -24.77
C ALA A 556 7.15 -28.88 -24.94
N PRO A 557 6.60 -28.81 -26.16
CA PRO A 557 7.30 -28.85 -27.47
C PRO A 557 8.12 -27.57 -27.77
N ASP A 558 9.17 -27.69 -28.58
CA ASP A 558 9.96 -26.54 -29.10
C ASP A 558 9.56 -26.13 -30.54
N ASN A 559 8.95 -27.03 -31.31
CA ASN A 559 8.52 -26.77 -32.69
C ASN A 559 7.03 -27.11 -32.85
N ILE A 560 6.24 -26.16 -33.38
CA ILE A 560 4.78 -26.25 -33.53
C ILE A 560 4.33 -25.81 -34.93
N GLU A 561 3.60 -26.70 -35.61
CA GLU A 561 3.08 -26.52 -36.97
C GLU A 561 1.54 -26.55 -36.97
N GLY A 562 0.92 -25.97 -38.00
CA GLY A 562 -0.54 -26.06 -38.22
C GLY A 562 -1.40 -25.05 -37.43
N ILE A 563 -0.79 -24.00 -36.86
CA ILE A 563 -1.49 -22.80 -36.40
C ILE A 563 -1.91 -21.95 -37.61
N LYS A 564 -2.99 -21.18 -37.49
CA LYS A 564 -3.59 -20.40 -38.57
C LYS A 564 -3.99 -19.01 -38.08
N VAL A 565 -3.97 -18.02 -38.96
CA VAL A 565 -4.60 -16.71 -38.69
C VAL A 565 -6.10 -16.93 -38.46
N GLY A 566 -6.62 -16.37 -37.37
CA GLY A 566 -7.98 -16.61 -36.87
C GLY A 566 -8.06 -17.64 -35.73
N ASP A 567 -6.97 -18.35 -35.44
CA ASP A 567 -6.88 -19.16 -34.23
C ASP A 567 -6.74 -18.28 -32.97
N VAL A 568 -7.20 -18.81 -31.84
CA VAL A 568 -6.86 -18.32 -30.50
C VAL A 568 -5.95 -19.36 -29.86
N VAL A 569 -4.69 -19.02 -29.64
CA VAL A 569 -3.68 -19.93 -29.11
C VAL A 569 -3.49 -19.67 -27.62
N TYR A 570 -3.57 -20.72 -26.80
CA TYR A 570 -3.26 -20.68 -25.38
C TYR A 570 -2.01 -21.53 -25.13
N PHE A 571 -0.93 -20.91 -24.65
CA PHE A 571 0.27 -21.60 -24.19
C PHE A 571 0.16 -21.81 -22.68
N HIS A 572 -0.20 -23.02 -22.26
CA HIS A 572 -0.22 -23.44 -20.87
C HIS A 572 1.17 -23.98 -20.51
N VAL A 573 2.00 -23.16 -19.87
CA VAL A 573 3.41 -23.46 -19.63
C VAL A 573 3.60 -23.85 -18.17
N THR A 574 4.12 -25.05 -17.90
CA THR A 574 4.40 -25.56 -16.55
C THR A 574 5.91 -25.65 -16.30
N ASN A 575 6.39 -25.00 -15.24
CA ASN A 575 7.77 -25.08 -14.80
C ASN A 575 7.99 -26.36 -13.98
N LEU A 576 8.84 -27.26 -14.49
CA LEU A 576 9.15 -28.55 -13.86
C LEU A 576 10.29 -28.48 -12.83
N GLU A 577 11.00 -27.35 -12.73
CA GLU A 577 12.08 -27.16 -11.76
C GLU A 577 11.55 -27.32 -10.33
N GLN A 578 12.34 -27.95 -9.47
CA GLN A 578 12.07 -28.14 -8.03
C GLN A 578 13.27 -27.66 -7.20
N ASP A 579 13.95 -26.63 -7.69
CA ASP A 579 15.03 -25.91 -7.04
C ASP A 579 14.63 -24.45 -6.83
N TRP A 580 15.20 -23.79 -5.82
CA TRP A 580 14.86 -22.40 -5.48
C TRP A 580 15.54 -21.42 -6.45
N ASP A 581 14.86 -20.30 -6.73
CA ASP A 581 15.38 -19.19 -7.56
C ASP A 581 15.60 -19.54 -9.04
N ILE A 582 14.88 -20.54 -9.56
CA ILE A 582 14.88 -20.93 -10.98
C ILE A 582 13.51 -20.68 -11.64
N PRO A 583 13.10 -19.41 -11.82
CA PRO A 583 11.95 -19.10 -12.65
C PRO A 583 12.22 -19.41 -14.12
N HIS A 584 11.15 -19.45 -14.92
CA HIS A 584 11.23 -19.50 -16.37
C HIS A 584 10.34 -18.42 -16.98
N GLY A 585 10.87 -17.75 -18.00
CA GLY A 585 10.13 -16.79 -18.80
C GLY A 585 9.42 -17.46 -20.00
N PHE A 586 8.42 -16.80 -20.56
CA PHE A 586 7.84 -17.20 -21.86
C PHE A 586 7.26 -16.00 -22.62
N ALA A 587 7.79 -15.75 -23.82
CA ALA A 587 7.27 -14.74 -24.75
C ALA A 587 7.24 -15.24 -26.20
N VAL A 588 6.23 -14.80 -26.97
CA VAL A 588 6.05 -15.12 -28.41
C VAL A 588 6.20 -13.85 -29.24
N GLN A 589 6.94 -13.90 -30.36
CA GLN A 589 7.19 -12.72 -31.19
C GLN A 589 5.89 -12.02 -31.62
N GLY A 590 5.75 -10.73 -31.29
CA GLY A 590 4.61 -9.92 -31.71
C GLY A 590 3.28 -10.34 -31.07
N ALA A 591 3.29 -11.03 -29.93
CA ALA A 591 2.11 -11.14 -29.10
C ALA A 591 1.70 -9.76 -28.57
N LEU A 592 0.41 -9.45 -28.66
CA LEU A 592 -0.19 -8.23 -28.07
C LEU A 592 -0.60 -8.52 -26.62
N ASN A 593 0.38 -8.97 -25.82
CA ASN A 593 0.22 -9.38 -24.42
C ASN A 593 1.58 -9.22 -23.70
N GLY A 594 1.60 -9.33 -22.38
CA GLY A 594 2.86 -9.44 -21.61
C GLY A 594 3.54 -10.80 -21.80
N GLU A 595 4.74 -10.94 -21.23
CA GLU A 595 5.38 -12.25 -21.03
C GLU A 595 4.69 -13.04 -19.89
N LEU A 596 5.12 -14.28 -19.68
CA LEU A 596 4.89 -15.00 -18.42
C LEU A 596 6.21 -15.08 -17.64
N LEU A 597 6.13 -14.93 -16.32
CA LEU A 597 7.19 -15.32 -15.39
C LEU A 597 6.66 -16.44 -14.49
N ILE A 598 7.27 -17.63 -14.58
CA ILE A 598 6.70 -18.89 -14.10
C ILE A 598 7.62 -19.47 -13.03
N MET A 599 7.17 -19.49 -11.77
CA MET A 599 7.99 -19.98 -10.65
C MET A 599 8.16 -21.51 -10.67
N PRO A 600 9.20 -22.09 -10.03
CA PRO A 600 9.36 -23.54 -9.86
C PRO A 600 8.07 -24.24 -9.40
N GLY A 601 7.59 -25.21 -10.20
CA GLY A 601 6.35 -25.98 -9.96
C GLY A 601 5.03 -25.31 -10.38
N GLU A 602 5.07 -24.07 -10.86
CA GLU A 602 3.90 -23.29 -11.27
C GLU A 602 3.42 -23.61 -12.71
N THR A 603 2.16 -23.33 -13.01
CA THR A 603 1.63 -23.27 -14.38
C THR A 603 0.99 -21.90 -14.62
N GLN A 604 1.27 -21.28 -15.76
CA GLN A 604 0.67 -20.01 -16.21
C GLN A 604 0.28 -20.12 -17.70
N THR A 605 -0.66 -19.30 -18.17
CA THR A 605 -1.18 -19.31 -19.54
C THR A 605 -1.00 -17.98 -20.26
N LEU A 606 -0.31 -18.02 -21.40
CA LEU A 606 -0.25 -16.91 -22.35
C LEU A 606 -1.29 -17.13 -23.46
N LYS A 607 -2.24 -16.19 -23.58
CA LYS A 607 -3.14 -16.09 -24.73
C LYS A 607 -2.49 -15.29 -25.85
N TRP A 608 -2.55 -15.82 -27.06
CA TRP A 608 -2.02 -15.22 -28.29
C TRP A 608 -3.00 -15.36 -29.45
N ILE A 609 -3.15 -14.30 -30.24
CA ILE A 609 -3.95 -14.31 -31.48
C ILE A 609 -3.02 -13.86 -32.62
N PRO A 610 -2.56 -14.77 -33.50
CA PRO A 610 -1.61 -14.43 -34.55
C PRO A 610 -2.27 -13.57 -35.65
N GLN A 611 -1.68 -12.40 -35.89
CA GLN A 611 -2.27 -11.37 -36.77
C GLN A 611 -2.00 -11.59 -38.27
N ARG A 612 -1.00 -12.40 -38.63
CA ARG A 612 -0.62 -12.67 -40.03
C ARG A 612 0.08 -14.04 -40.16
N PRO A 613 0.20 -14.61 -41.38
CA PRO A 613 0.99 -15.81 -41.61
C PRO A 613 2.49 -15.53 -41.41
N GLY A 614 3.24 -16.54 -41.01
CA GLY A 614 4.69 -16.45 -40.78
C GLY A 614 5.22 -17.58 -39.91
N VAL A 615 6.54 -17.55 -39.64
CA VAL A 615 7.17 -18.35 -38.59
C VAL A 615 7.49 -17.40 -37.45
N TYR A 616 7.07 -17.78 -36.24
CA TYR A 616 7.10 -16.96 -35.04
C TYR A 616 7.98 -17.64 -33.98
N PRO A 617 9.15 -17.10 -33.64
CA PRO A 617 9.92 -17.60 -32.52
C PRO A 617 9.21 -17.29 -31.20
N PHE A 618 9.43 -18.16 -30.23
CA PHE A 618 9.18 -17.94 -28.81
C PHE A 618 10.43 -18.31 -28.01
N TYR A 619 10.62 -17.70 -26.84
CA TYR A 619 11.84 -17.87 -26.05
C TYR A 619 11.59 -17.68 -24.56
N CYS A 620 12.53 -18.18 -23.75
CA CYS A 620 12.59 -17.89 -22.33
C CYS A 620 13.16 -16.47 -22.14
N THR A 621 12.37 -15.58 -21.54
CA THR A 621 12.78 -14.21 -21.23
C THR A 621 13.69 -14.12 -20.01
N ASP A 622 13.52 -15.02 -19.03
CA ASP A 622 14.33 -15.09 -17.81
C ASP A 622 15.64 -15.86 -18.00
N PHE A 623 16.75 -15.37 -17.41
CA PHE A 623 18.08 -16.01 -17.45
C PHE A 623 18.15 -17.23 -16.51
N CYS A 624 17.46 -18.30 -16.92
CA CYS A 624 17.32 -19.52 -16.14
C CYS A 624 18.59 -20.40 -16.09
N SER A 625 19.50 -20.28 -17.07
CA SER A 625 20.65 -21.18 -17.23
C SER A 625 21.74 -20.61 -18.15
N ALA A 626 22.91 -21.26 -18.16
CA ALA A 626 23.98 -20.93 -19.11
C ALA A 626 23.60 -21.14 -20.59
N LEU A 627 22.54 -21.91 -20.88
CA LEU A 627 21.99 -22.14 -22.22
C LEU A 627 20.60 -21.48 -22.39
N HIS A 628 20.38 -20.36 -21.69
CA HIS A 628 19.14 -19.58 -21.78
C HIS A 628 18.87 -19.07 -23.21
N GLN A 629 19.91 -18.75 -24.00
CA GLN A 629 19.75 -18.26 -25.37
C GLN A 629 19.27 -19.36 -26.34
N GLU A 630 19.64 -20.60 -26.05
CA GLU A 630 19.20 -21.81 -26.76
C GLU A 630 17.79 -22.25 -26.33
N MET A 631 17.28 -21.75 -25.21
CA MET A 631 15.92 -22.01 -24.72
C MET A 631 14.88 -21.20 -25.52
N GLN A 632 14.65 -21.63 -26.74
CA GLN A 632 13.73 -21.05 -27.72
C GLN A 632 13.04 -22.12 -28.57
N GLY A 633 12.04 -21.70 -29.34
CA GLY A 633 11.29 -22.55 -30.23
C GLY A 633 10.55 -21.75 -31.32
N TYR A 634 9.82 -22.44 -32.19
CA TYR A 634 9.13 -21.83 -33.34
C TYR A 634 7.68 -22.31 -33.47
N VAL A 635 6.80 -21.38 -33.84
CA VAL A 635 5.42 -21.65 -34.25
C VAL A 635 5.19 -21.18 -35.68
N ARG A 636 4.75 -22.07 -36.56
CA ARG A 636 4.33 -21.69 -37.92
C ARG A 636 2.84 -21.38 -37.98
N VAL A 637 2.54 -20.14 -38.32
CA VAL A 637 1.18 -19.65 -38.61
C VAL A 637 0.94 -19.63 -40.11
N SER A 638 -0.11 -20.31 -40.55
CA SER A 638 -0.55 -20.35 -41.94
C SER A 638 -1.72 -19.40 -42.20
N SER A 639 -2.01 -19.12 -43.47
CA SER A 639 -3.19 -18.35 -43.89
C SER A 639 -4.50 -19.00 -43.43
N PRO A 640 -5.61 -18.22 -43.30
CA PRO A 640 -6.93 -18.78 -43.05
C PRO A 640 -7.28 -19.85 -44.08
N GLY A 641 -7.88 -20.96 -43.64
CA GLY A 641 -8.25 -22.08 -44.52
C GLY A 641 -7.10 -23.01 -44.96
N ALA A 642 -5.84 -22.74 -44.59
CA ALA A 642 -4.72 -23.62 -44.95
C ALA A 642 -4.88 -25.04 -44.38
N SER A 643 -4.40 -26.04 -45.12
CA SER A 643 -4.50 -27.47 -44.78
C SER A 643 -3.27 -28.05 -44.06
N VAL A 644 -2.34 -27.21 -43.59
CA VAL A 644 -1.17 -27.65 -42.81
C VAL A 644 -1.65 -28.44 -41.57
N PRO A 645 -1.24 -29.71 -41.40
CA PRO A 645 -1.61 -30.50 -40.23
C PRO A 645 -1.09 -29.89 -38.93
N LEU A 646 -1.84 -30.07 -37.85
CA LEU A 646 -1.33 -29.78 -36.51
C LEU A 646 -0.27 -30.83 -36.16
N SER A 647 0.97 -30.41 -35.92
CA SER A 647 2.04 -31.29 -35.47
C SER A 647 3.02 -30.55 -34.57
N PHE A 648 3.72 -31.31 -33.72
CA PHE A 648 4.63 -30.75 -32.72
C PHE A 648 5.74 -31.74 -32.33
N GLY A 649 6.82 -31.22 -31.76
CA GLY A 649 7.93 -32.02 -31.25
C GLY A 649 8.95 -31.22 -30.46
N THR A 650 9.93 -31.97 -29.96
CA THR A 650 11.19 -31.53 -29.35
C THR A 650 12.25 -32.51 -29.83
N GLY A 651 13.39 -32.02 -30.33
CA GLY A 651 14.53 -32.85 -30.74
C GLY A 651 14.23 -33.97 -31.77
N LYS A 652 13.36 -33.73 -32.75
CA LYS A 652 12.98 -34.68 -33.82
C LYS A 652 13.62 -34.36 -35.16
#